data_AF-A0A096BWA0-F1
#
_entry.id   AF-A0A096BWA0-F1
#
_cell.length_a   1.000
_cell.length_b   1.000
_cell.length_c   1.000
_cell.angle_alpha   90.00
_cell.angle_beta   90.00
_cell.angle_gamma   90.00
#
_symmetry.space_group_name_H-M   'P 1'
#
loop_
_entity.id
_entity.type
_entity.pdbx_description
1 polymer ?
#
loop_
_entity_poly.entity_id
_entity_poly.type
_entity_poly.pdbx_seq_one_letter_code
_entity_poly.pdbx_strand_id
1 'polypeptide(L)'
;TKKLTFTTNTNTTFDVDMNDVINAAAGGVHYLSVNSSETGEGSNYKNDGATGEDAVAIGSKTKAQGDYSTALGNGAQAQGSFSTAVGRGSQAQSWFSTALGYGAQAKEESSTALGQGAQALEDGSVALGEGTVAGRKAGTVGYLPSADGNLDDVLTALGKKADYDTLTETIKESKKEYDNLTKAFENASTEDEKTEAKDALDKWKREHKDFLDALEAKSRLEATWKATKAAVSVGRDSLDEAENRIIESRQITNVAAGTEDTDAVNVAQLKALNKKVDGKKDIHFFSSNGSGSDINYDNQGARAGFTTAVGPDAMATEENSQAFGYRARAIGHSSIVFGVESTASGARDIAIGYGSHAVGSDNTNTSWNDTIAIGWNALSRGGSFASGTGAVAGGSGSVALGGGAYVGTKWLDDKTEEKQHVNKWVLTRYILDDGLKKELEEKFPEKFAEWKRRAEKMPAAMGSEYLEQKLRTLAMEQLPQMTSPSMKNTMKDMESSIAIGRRTKVYSASAVAIGAEAKVGENLDGAIALGNQSLATRNAGSFGYDPTSDATTWTDFKKAHPEAGISAAREQEIQREMNDISNEVAQMGPTYQAWVDKEKYPDKYLDERKAYAESHGNRLNGNNEWADWVMHARNEQQKLWNKGQELTDKYNNLQKELNGGANLGKGAWIGNKAALAIGNEEDGVTRQITGVAAGTKDTDAVNVAQL
;
A
#
# COMPACT_ATOMS: atom_id res chain seq x y z
N THR A 1 -81.05 74.65 19.17
CA THR A 1 -80.53 73.87 18.03
C THR A 1 -79.38 74.66 17.41
N LYS A 2 -78.14 74.18 17.54
CA LYS A 2 -76.95 74.88 17.01
C LYS A 2 -76.81 74.59 15.51
N LYS A 3 -77.71 75.13 14.69
CA LYS A 3 -77.59 75.08 13.23
C LYS A 3 -76.85 76.33 12.74
N LEU A 4 -75.79 76.13 11.95
CA LEU A 4 -75.13 77.18 11.18
C LEU A 4 -75.58 77.04 9.73
N THR A 5 -76.26 78.06 9.20
CA THR A 5 -76.70 78.10 7.81
C THR A 5 -75.65 78.85 6.99
N PHE A 6 -75.13 78.18 5.97
CA PHE A 6 -74.20 78.78 5.02
C PHE A 6 -74.93 79.05 3.71
N THR A 7 -74.75 80.26 3.17
CA THR A 7 -75.27 80.66 1.86
C THR A 7 -74.09 80.80 0.90
N THR A 8 -74.09 80.03 -0.18
CA THR A 8 -73.08 80.15 -1.22
C THR A 8 -73.26 81.44 -2.01
N ASN A 9 -72.23 81.85 -2.74
CA ASN A 9 -72.27 82.90 -3.76
C ASN A 9 -73.23 82.61 -4.94
N THR A 10 -73.79 81.39 -5.02
CA THR A 10 -74.89 81.02 -5.93
C THR A 10 -76.27 81.05 -5.26
N ASN A 11 -76.40 81.64 -4.07
CA ASN A 11 -77.62 81.67 -3.24
C ASN A 11 -78.17 80.30 -2.83
N THR A 12 -77.35 79.26 -2.84
CA THR A 12 -77.74 77.94 -2.34
C THR A 12 -77.47 77.90 -0.83
N THR A 13 -78.48 77.57 -0.04
CA THR A 13 -78.37 77.46 1.42
C THR A 13 -78.27 76.00 1.87
N PHE A 14 -77.38 75.71 2.80
CA PHE A 14 -77.34 74.43 3.50
C PHE A 14 -77.12 74.65 5.00
N ASP A 15 -77.83 73.87 5.80
CA ASP A 15 -77.71 73.87 7.26
C ASP A 15 -76.71 72.81 7.70
N VAL A 16 -75.74 73.21 8.52
CA VAL A 16 -74.86 72.29 9.24
C VAL A 16 -75.33 72.23 10.69
N ASP A 17 -75.73 71.05 11.16
CA ASP A 17 -75.98 70.83 12.58
C ASP A 17 -74.63 70.73 13.31
N MET A 18 -74.34 71.69 14.19
CA MET A 18 -73.12 71.66 14.99
C MET A 18 -73.08 70.49 15.96
N ASN A 19 -74.22 69.87 16.30
CA ASN A 19 -74.20 68.62 17.06
C ASN A 19 -73.60 67.49 16.21
N ASP A 20 -73.85 67.46 14.91
CA ASP A 20 -73.22 66.47 14.02
C ASP A 20 -71.72 66.75 13.87
N VAL A 21 -71.31 68.03 13.81
CA VAL A 21 -69.89 68.42 13.81
C VAL A 21 -69.20 68.07 15.14
N ILE A 22 -69.84 68.36 16.27
CA ILE A 22 -69.33 68.03 17.61
C ILE A 22 -69.31 66.52 17.82
N ASN A 23 -70.32 65.78 17.38
CA ASN A 23 -70.36 64.32 17.47
C ASN A 23 -69.33 63.67 16.53
N ALA A 24 -69.10 64.22 15.34
CA ALA A 24 -68.02 63.80 14.45
C ALA A 24 -66.64 64.09 15.06
N ALA A 25 -66.48 65.21 15.76
CA ALA A 25 -65.25 65.54 16.48
C ALA A 25 -65.08 64.74 17.79
N ALA A 26 -66.17 64.39 18.47
CA ALA A 26 -66.18 63.69 19.76
C ALA A 26 -66.16 62.16 19.61
N GLY A 27 -66.66 61.61 18.50
CA GLY A 27 -66.69 60.18 18.20
C GLY A 27 -65.34 59.60 17.76
N GLY A 28 -64.37 60.47 17.46
CA GLY A 28 -63.08 60.08 16.89
C GLY A 28 -63.22 59.53 15.46
N VAL A 29 -62.08 59.32 14.81
CA VAL A 29 -62.04 58.57 13.54
C VAL A 29 -62.28 57.10 13.88
N HIS A 30 -63.29 56.48 13.28
CA HIS A 30 -63.55 55.05 13.48
C HIS A 30 -62.31 54.23 13.09
N TYR A 31 -61.98 53.23 13.92
CA TYR A 31 -60.82 52.34 13.78
C TYR A 31 -59.42 52.95 14.03
N LEU A 32 -59.34 54.23 14.44
CA LEU A 32 -58.09 54.87 14.87
C LEU A 32 -58.26 55.49 16.27
N SER A 33 -57.56 54.95 17.27
CA SER A 33 -57.61 55.43 18.66
C SER A 33 -56.22 55.54 19.28
N VAL A 34 -55.89 56.71 19.82
CA VAL A 34 -54.63 57.00 20.52
C VAL A 34 -54.95 57.62 21.88
N ASN A 35 -54.59 56.94 22.97
CA ASN A 35 -54.77 57.46 24.34
C ASN A 35 -53.46 58.04 24.86
N SER A 36 -53.43 59.34 25.13
CA SER A 36 -52.25 60.07 25.60
C SER A 36 -52.66 61.21 26.54
N SER A 37 -51.91 61.40 27.62
CA SER A 37 -51.99 62.60 28.47
C SER A 37 -51.01 63.70 28.06
N GLU A 38 -50.10 63.41 27.12
CA GLU A 38 -49.09 64.37 26.65
C GLU A 38 -49.74 65.41 25.75
N THR A 39 -49.61 66.68 26.15
CA THR A 39 -50.12 67.84 25.43
C THR A 39 -49.00 68.88 25.36
N GLY A 40 -48.69 69.41 24.18
CA GLY A 40 -47.64 70.42 24.01
C GLY A 40 -46.86 70.29 22.72
N GLU A 41 -45.92 71.20 22.50
CA GLU A 41 -45.03 71.18 21.34
C GLU A 41 -44.17 69.90 21.31
N GLY A 42 -44.03 69.28 20.14
CA GLY A 42 -43.25 68.05 19.96
C GLY A 42 -43.92 66.77 20.48
N SER A 43 -45.17 66.84 20.96
CA SER A 43 -45.94 65.68 21.44
C SER A 43 -46.70 64.90 20.36
N ASN A 44 -46.74 65.39 19.11
CA ASN A 44 -47.64 64.93 18.04
C ASN A 44 -49.14 65.14 18.36
N TYR A 45 -49.49 65.90 19.41
CA TYR A 45 -50.89 66.21 19.75
C TYR A 45 -51.60 67.03 18.66
N LYS A 46 -50.84 67.84 17.89
CA LYS A 46 -51.35 68.63 16.77
C LYS A 46 -51.25 67.87 15.43
N ASN A 47 -50.96 66.56 15.46
CA ASN A 47 -50.61 65.76 14.29
C ASN A 47 -49.39 66.33 13.52
N ASP A 48 -48.45 66.93 14.24
CA ASP A 48 -47.24 67.60 13.73
C ASP A 48 -45.99 66.70 13.80
N GLY A 49 -46.16 65.41 14.12
CA GLY A 49 -45.06 64.44 14.23
C GLY A 49 -44.60 63.85 12.89
N ALA A 50 -45.41 63.94 11.84
CA ALA A 50 -45.02 63.57 10.48
C ALA A 50 -44.44 64.81 9.79
N THR A 51 -43.10 64.90 9.71
CA THR A 51 -42.41 66.06 9.16
C THR A 51 -41.72 65.77 7.82
N GLY A 52 -41.51 64.51 7.47
CA GLY A 52 -41.07 64.11 6.14
C GLY A 52 -42.22 64.12 5.13
N GLU A 53 -41.89 64.26 3.84
CA GLU A 53 -42.86 64.12 2.76
C GLU A 53 -43.54 62.75 2.83
N ASP A 54 -44.86 62.68 2.66
CA ASP A 54 -45.64 61.43 2.69
C ASP A 54 -45.42 60.52 3.93
N ALA A 55 -44.98 61.09 5.07
CA ALA A 55 -44.69 60.35 6.28
C ALA A 55 -45.94 60.05 7.14
N VAL A 56 -45.89 58.98 7.94
CA VAL A 56 -46.96 58.57 8.86
C VAL A 56 -46.44 58.56 10.30
N ALA A 57 -47.00 59.40 11.17
CA ALA A 57 -46.65 59.45 12.59
C ALA A 57 -47.89 59.22 13.48
N ILE A 58 -47.97 58.06 14.13
CA ILE A 58 -49.11 57.68 14.98
C ILE A 58 -48.64 57.37 16.40
N GLY A 59 -49.12 58.15 17.36
CA GLY A 59 -48.81 58.00 18.79
C GLY A 59 -48.27 59.27 19.43
N SER A 60 -48.16 59.23 20.75
CA SER A 60 -47.65 60.32 21.58
C SER A 60 -46.12 60.45 21.48
N LYS A 61 -45.60 61.66 21.25
CA LYS A 61 -44.16 61.96 21.04
C LYS A 61 -43.53 61.26 19.82
N THR A 62 -44.35 60.68 18.95
CA THR A 62 -43.92 59.96 17.75
C THR A 62 -43.42 60.93 16.69
N LYS A 63 -42.34 60.57 15.97
CA LYS A 63 -41.75 61.41 14.93
C LYS A 63 -41.41 60.58 13.69
N ALA A 64 -42.06 60.88 12.58
CA ALA A 64 -41.73 60.34 11.26
C ALA A 64 -41.07 61.48 10.47
N GLN A 65 -39.74 61.53 10.51
CA GLN A 65 -38.95 62.69 10.09
C GLN A 65 -38.40 62.55 8.67
N GLY A 66 -38.12 61.32 8.24
CA GLY A 66 -37.68 61.06 6.87
C GLY A 66 -38.85 61.02 5.89
N ASP A 67 -38.58 61.32 4.63
CA ASP A 67 -39.58 61.20 3.57
C ASP A 67 -40.03 59.75 3.41
N TYR A 68 -41.31 59.52 3.19
CA TYR A 68 -41.95 58.20 3.10
C TYR A 68 -41.77 57.31 4.34
N SER A 69 -41.46 57.91 5.50
CA SER A 69 -41.20 57.15 6.74
C SER A 69 -42.48 56.81 7.51
N THR A 70 -42.44 55.74 8.31
CA THR A 70 -43.55 55.33 9.18
C THR A 70 -43.08 55.18 10.62
N ALA A 71 -43.64 55.96 11.53
CA ALA A 71 -43.41 55.86 12.97
C ALA A 71 -44.73 55.56 13.70
N LEU A 72 -44.77 54.46 14.46
CA LEU A 72 -45.94 54.02 15.22
C LEU A 72 -45.57 53.64 16.66
N GLY A 73 -46.12 54.36 17.64
CA GLY A 73 -45.94 54.07 19.07
C GLY A 73 -45.30 55.22 19.85
N ASN A 74 -45.48 55.21 21.17
CA ASN A 74 -45.05 56.31 22.04
C ASN A 74 -43.54 56.59 21.91
N GLY A 75 -43.17 57.78 21.42
CA GLY A 75 -41.77 58.15 21.24
C GLY A 75 -41.02 57.39 20.12
N ALA A 76 -41.71 56.66 19.24
CA ALA A 76 -41.10 56.02 18.08
C ALA A 76 -40.54 57.08 17.12
N GLN A 77 -39.38 56.82 16.50
CA GLN A 77 -38.68 57.76 15.63
C GLN A 77 -38.19 57.08 14.35
N ALA A 78 -38.81 57.44 13.22
CA ALA A 78 -38.39 57.04 11.89
C ALA A 78 -37.65 58.23 11.25
N GLN A 79 -36.34 58.30 11.43
CA GLN A 79 -35.51 59.48 11.13
C GLN A 79 -35.00 59.49 9.69
N GLY A 80 -34.70 58.32 9.12
CA GLY A 80 -34.26 58.21 7.72
C GLY A 80 -35.42 58.16 6.72
N SER A 81 -35.18 58.57 5.47
CA SER A 81 -36.18 58.37 4.40
C SER A 81 -36.44 56.88 4.16
N PHE A 82 -37.69 56.53 3.85
CA PHE A 82 -38.20 55.15 3.72
C PHE A 82 -38.04 54.28 4.98
N SER A 83 -37.76 54.87 6.14
CA SER A 83 -37.55 54.12 7.39
C SER A 83 -38.86 53.75 8.09
N THR A 84 -38.83 52.67 8.87
CA THR A 84 -40.00 52.20 9.65
C THR A 84 -39.62 51.97 11.10
N ALA A 85 -40.25 52.70 12.03
CA ALA A 85 -40.07 52.55 13.47
C ALA A 85 -41.40 52.22 14.15
N VAL A 86 -41.52 51.01 14.71
CA VAL A 86 -42.75 50.53 15.34
C VAL A 86 -42.46 49.99 16.75
N GLY A 87 -43.11 50.55 17.76
CA GLY A 87 -42.90 50.23 19.17
C GLY A 87 -42.50 51.45 20.01
N ARG A 88 -42.73 51.39 21.33
CA ARG A 88 -42.41 52.53 22.19
C ARG A 88 -40.89 52.77 22.21
N GLY A 89 -40.48 53.97 21.83
CA GLY A 89 -39.07 54.39 21.76
C GLY A 89 -38.22 53.70 20.69
N SER A 90 -38.81 53.02 19.70
CA SER A 90 -38.04 52.45 18.58
C SER A 90 -37.42 53.55 17.72
N GLN A 91 -36.26 53.27 17.12
CA GLN A 91 -35.49 54.24 16.34
C GLN A 91 -34.96 53.60 15.06
N ALA A 92 -35.46 54.06 13.91
CA ALA A 92 -34.95 53.72 12.59
C ALA A 92 -34.24 54.97 12.04
N GLN A 93 -32.92 55.02 12.16
CA GLN A 93 -32.15 56.27 12.13
C GLN A 93 -31.65 56.66 10.72
N SER A 94 -31.54 55.71 9.80
CA SER A 94 -30.97 55.91 8.45
C SER A 94 -31.90 55.42 7.33
N TRP A 95 -31.51 55.63 6.07
CA TRP A 95 -32.29 55.25 4.88
C TRP A 95 -32.64 53.76 4.89
N PHE A 96 -33.89 53.43 4.55
CA PHE A 96 -34.44 52.06 4.50
C PHE A 96 -34.36 51.25 5.82
N SER A 97 -33.97 51.87 6.94
CA SER A 97 -33.83 51.17 8.21
C SER A 97 -35.18 50.76 8.80
N THR A 98 -35.23 49.61 9.46
CA THR A 98 -36.46 49.08 10.09
C THR A 98 -36.20 48.70 11.55
N ALA A 99 -36.93 49.32 12.47
CA ALA A 99 -36.86 49.05 13.91
C ALA A 99 -38.24 48.66 14.45
N LEU A 100 -38.40 47.39 14.85
CA LEU A 100 -39.63 46.82 15.38
C LEU A 100 -39.42 46.26 16.80
N GLY A 101 -39.99 46.93 17.80
CA GLY A 101 -39.91 46.51 19.21
C GLY A 101 -39.70 47.69 20.18
N TYR A 102 -39.94 47.47 21.48
CA TYR A 102 -39.68 48.48 22.51
C TYR A 102 -38.18 48.82 22.54
N GLY A 103 -37.82 50.07 22.24
CA GLY A 103 -36.41 50.52 22.21
C GLY A 103 -35.53 49.85 21.14
N ALA A 104 -36.11 49.22 20.10
CA ALA A 104 -35.32 48.67 18.98
C ALA A 104 -34.59 49.79 18.22
N GLN A 105 -33.34 49.56 17.78
CA GLN A 105 -32.49 50.53 17.11
C GLN A 105 -31.89 49.97 15.81
N ALA A 106 -32.27 50.55 14.68
CA ALA A 106 -31.66 50.30 13.38
C ALA A 106 -30.89 51.57 12.97
N LYS A 107 -29.57 51.58 13.17
CA LYS A 107 -28.76 52.81 13.14
C LYS A 107 -28.29 53.19 11.75
N GLU A 108 -27.95 52.20 10.94
CA GLU A 108 -27.31 52.40 9.63
C GLU A 108 -28.27 52.10 8.47
N GLU A 109 -27.85 52.42 7.25
CA GLU A 109 -28.64 52.21 6.03
C GLU A 109 -29.06 50.74 5.90
N SER A 110 -30.28 50.49 5.41
CA SER A 110 -30.84 49.14 5.19
C SER A 110 -30.80 48.19 6.39
N SER A 111 -30.53 48.68 7.59
CA SER A 111 -30.40 47.86 8.80
C SER A 111 -31.77 47.47 9.37
N THR A 112 -31.88 46.27 9.94
CA THR A 112 -33.14 45.75 10.50
C THR A 112 -32.95 45.27 11.93
N ALA A 113 -33.65 45.88 12.87
CA ALA A 113 -33.70 45.49 14.27
C ALA A 113 -35.11 45.01 14.65
N LEU A 114 -35.26 43.72 14.95
CA LEU A 114 -36.52 43.09 15.32
C LEU A 114 -36.43 42.46 16.70
N GLY A 115 -37.07 43.07 17.69
CA GLY A 115 -37.07 42.63 19.09
C GLY A 115 -36.95 43.78 20.08
N GLN A 116 -37.37 43.56 21.32
CA GLN A 116 -37.18 44.54 22.40
C GLN A 116 -35.68 44.80 22.59
N GLY A 117 -35.26 46.06 22.51
CA GLY A 117 -33.85 46.46 22.67
C GLY A 117 -32.87 45.89 21.62
N ALA A 118 -33.34 45.33 20.51
CA ALA A 118 -32.48 44.83 19.43
C ALA A 118 -31.72 45.99 18.76
N GLN A 119 -30.46 45.79 18.39
CA GLN A 119 -29.59 46.82 17.80
C GLN A 119 -28.90 46.32 16.52
N ALA A 120 -29.25 46.91 15.39
CA ALA A 120 -28.58 46.72 14.10
C ALA A 120 -27.67 47.93 13.85
N LEU A 121 -26.36 47.73 14.03
CA LEU A 121 -25.37 48.82 14.16
C LEU A 121 -24.59 49.08 12.87
N GLU A 122 -24.75 48.24 11.86
CA GLU A 122 -23.98 48.30 10.60
C GLU A 122 -24.90 48.32 9.38
N ASP A 123 -24.41 48.88 8.26
CA ASP A 123 -25.16 48.92 7.00
C ASP A 123 -25.58 47.51 6.54
N GLY A 124 -26.88 47.33 6.29
CA GLY A 124 -27.49 46.06 5.92
C GLY A 124 -27.48 44.97 7.00
N SER A 125 -27.17 45.29 8.25
CA SER A 125 -27.16 44.30 9.35
C SER A 125 -28.56 43.92 9.83
N VAL A 126 -28.70 42.71 10.38
CA VAL A 126 -29.99 42.21 10.90
C VAL A 126 -29.81 41.71 12.34
N ALA A 127 -30.51 42.34 13.29
CA ALA A 127 -30.59 41.92 14.69
C ALA A 127 -31.97 41.30 14.96
N LEU A 128 -32.02 40.00 15.28
CA LEU A 128 -33.25 39.23 15.43
C LEU A 128 -33.39 38.61 16.82
N GLY A 129 -34.26 39.21 17.65
CA GLY A 129 -34.59 38.78 19.01
C GLY A 129 -34.31 39.84 20.06
N GLU A 130 -34.85 39.66 21.27
CA GLU A 130 -34.65 40.56 22.41
C GLU A 130 -33.16 40.80 22.72
N GLY A 131 -32.76 42.07 22.85
CA GLY A 131 -31.39 42.46 23.20
C GLY A 131 -30.31 42.08 22.18
N THR A 132 -30.67 41.56 21.00
CA THR A 132 -29.67 41.14 20.01
C THR A 132 -28.86 42.30 19.47
N VAL A 133 -27.57 42.08 19.17
CA VAL A 133 -26.69 43.12 18.62
C VAL A 133 -25.99 42.59 17.37
N ALA A 134 -26.20 43.26 16.24
CA ALA A 134 -25.55 42.98 14.97
C ALA A 134 -24.56 44.11 14.63
N GLY A 135 -23.29 43.93 15.02
CA GLY A 135 -22.23 44.94 14.90
C GLY A 135 -21.03 44.53 14.06
N ARG A 136 -21.14 43.49 13.22
CA ARG A 136 -20.04 43.08 12.33
C ARG A 136 -20.27 43.60 10.91
N LYS A 137 -19.27 44.30 10.39
CA LYS A 137 -19.26 44.90 9.05
C LYS A 137 -19.11 43.87 7.93
N ALA A 138 -19.62 44.22 6.76
CA ALA A 138 -19.26 43.54 5.51
C ALA A 138 -17.74 43.60 5.28
N GLY A 139 -17.22 42.63 4.54
CA GLY A 139 -15.79 42.48 4.26
C GLY A 139 -15.00 41.69 5.31
N THR A 140 -15.64 41.27 6.41
CA THR A 140 -15.01 40.42 7.42
C THR A 140 -14.86 38.97 6.89
N VAL A 141 -13.70 38.35 7.08
CA VAL A 141 -13.44 36.96 6.71
C VAL A 141 -14.02 36.02 7.77
N GLY A 142 -14.65 34.92 7.34
CA GLY A 142 -15.22 33.89 8.21
C GLY A 142 -14.16 33.15 9.02
N TYR A 143 -14.58 32.57 10.15
CA TYR A 143 -13.67 31.81 11.00
C TYR A 143 -13.36 30.44 10.37
N LEU A 144 -12.07 30.17 10.12
CA LEU A 144 -11.55 28.86 9.81
C LEU A 144 -10.54 28.48 10.91
N PRO A 145 -10.73 27.38 11.67
CA PRO A 145 -9.85 27.04 12.79
C PRO A 145 -8.36 26.88 12.44
N SER A 146 -8.06 26.63 11.17
CA SER A 146 -6.70 26.44 10.65
C SER A 146 -6.08 27.69 10.01
N ALA A 147 -6.70 28.88 10.13
CA ALA A 147 -6.22 30.12 9.51
C ALA A 147 -6.46 31.38 10.37
N ASP A 148 -5.58 32.37 10.30
CA ASP A 148 -5.54 33.55 11.19
C ASP A 148 -6.43 34.73 10.72
N GLY A 149 -7.61 34.43 10.16
CA GLY A 149 -8.67 35.42 9.95
C GLY A 149 -8.45 36.42 8.80
N ASN A 150 -7.45 36.23 7.93
CA ASN A 150 -7.35 36.90 6.63
C ASN A 150 -7.62 35.90 5.47
N LEU A 151 -7.93 36.42 4.28
CA LEU A 151 -8.38 35.59 3.14
C LEU A 151 -7.26 34.70 2.58
N ASP A 152 -6.02 35.19 2.55
CA ASP A 152 -4.89 34.46 1.99
C ASP A 152 -4.56 33.19 2.80
N ASP A 153 -4.65 33.28 4.13
CA ASP A 153 -4.44 32.13 5.01
C ASP A 153 -5.53 31.07 4.83
N VAL A 154 -6.78 31.49 4.68
CA VAL A 154 -7.93 30.60 4.42
C VAL A 154 -7.74 29.86 3.10
N LEU A 155 -7.38 30.58 2.03
CA LEU A 155 -7.14 29.98 0.72
C LEU A 155 -5.97 28.99 0.74
N THR A 156 -4.94 29.28 1.52
CA THR A 156 -3.78 28.40 1.69
C THR A 156 -4.16 27.11 2.40
N ALA A 157 -4.90 27.20 3.51
CA ALA A 157 -5.37 26.04 4.26
C ALA A 157 -6.27 25.10 3.43
N LEU A 158 -7.00 25.65 2.45
CA LEU A 158 -7.87 24.89 1.55
C LEU A 158 -7.15 24.38 0.29
N GLY A 159 -5.87 24.69 0.11
CA GLY A 159 -5.13 24.35 -1.11
C GLY A 159 -5.61 25.11 -2.35
N LYS A 160 -6.30 26.25 -2.17
CA LYS A 160 -6.91 27.07 -3.24
C LYS A 160 -6.13 28.33 -3.56
N LYS A 161 -5.02 28.60 -2.86
CA LYS A 161 -4.20 29.79 -3.09
C LYS A 161 -3.64 29.86 -4.51
N ALA A 162 -3.15 28.74 -5.06
CA ALA A 162 -2.62 28.71 -6.43
C ALA A 162 -3.70 29.02 -7.48
N ASP A 163 -4.90 28.45 -7.33
CA ASP A 163 -6.06 28.74 -8.18
C ASP A 163 -6.40 30.24 -8.11
N TYR A 164 -6.48 30.79 -6.90
CA TYR A 164 -6.80 32.20 -6.67
C TYR A 164 -5.76 33.17 -7.25
N ASP A 165 -4.47 32.86 -7.12
CA ASP A 165 -3.38 33.68 -7.69
C ASP A 165 -3.40 33.66 -9.21
N THR A 166 -3.66 32.49 -9.80
CA THR A 166 -3.82 32.33 -11.26
C THR A 166 -4.98 33.19 -11.76
N LEU A 167 -6.14 33.12 -11.11
CA LEU A 167 -7.31 33.94 -11.44
C LEU A 167 -6.98 35.44 -11.32
N THR A 168 -6.21 35.82 -10.29
CA THR A 168 -5.82 37.22 -10.05
C THR A 168 -4.91 37.77 -11.16
N GLU A 169 -3.93 36.99 -11.62
CA GLU A 169 -3.06 37.40 -12.73
C GLU A 169 -3.83 37.48 -14.05
N THR A 170 -4.71 36.51 -14.37
CA THR A 170 -5.57 36.58 -15.57
C THR A 170 -6.42 37.86 -15.59
N ILE A 171 -7.01 38.23 -14.45
CA ILE A 171 -7.81 39.46 -14.34
C ILE A 171 -6.93 40.70 -14.57
N LYS A 172 -5.74 40.74 -13.98
CA LYS A 172 -4.84 41.89 -13.99
C LYS A 172 -4.40 42.32 -15.39
N GLU A 173 -4.21 41.37 -16.31
CA GLU A 173 -3.79 41.63 -17.69
C GLU A 173 -4.77 42.54 -18.45
N SER A 174 -6.06 42.31 -18.26
CA SER A 174 -7.15 42.94 -19.03
C SER A 174 -7.96 43.98 -18.23
N LYS A 175 -7.76 44.05 -16.90
CA LYS A 175 -8.55 44.90 -16.00
C LYS A 175 -8.50 46.39 -16.36
N LYS A 176 -7.34 46.92 -16.74
CA LYS A 176 -7.19 48.35 -17.03
C LYS A 176 -8.04 48.78 -18.23
N GLU A 177 -8.10 47.94 -19.27
CA GLU A 177 -8.89 48.20 -20.46
C GLU A 177 -10.39 48.09 -20.15
N TYR A 178 -10.80 47.05 -19.42
CA TYR A 178 -12.15 46.90 -18.91
C TYR A 178 -12.62 48.11 -18.09
N ASP A 179 -11.80 48.57 -17.14
CA ASP A 179 -12.10 49.72 -16.28
C ASP A 179 -12.22 51.02 -17.10
N ASN A 180 -11.41 51.19 -18.16
CA ASN A 180 -11.49 52.36 -19.04
C ASN A 180 -12.77 52.35 -19.88
N LEU A 181 -13.13 51.20 -20.47
CA LEU A 181 -14.38 51.04 -21.23
C LEU A 181 -15.61 51.23 -20.34
N THR A 182 -15.56 50.71 -19.11
CA THR A 182 -16.62 50.90 -18.12
C THR A 182 -16.78 52.37 -17.75
N LYS A 183 -15.68 53.09 -17.49
CA LYS A 183 -15.71 54.54 -17.21
C LYS A 183 -16.19 55.36 -18.41
N ALA A 184 -15.84 54.96 -19.63
CA ALA A 184 -16.33 55.64 -20.83
C ALA A 184 -17.86 55.51 -20.95
N PHE A 185 -18.40 54.34 -20.59
CA PHE A 185 -19.85 54.12 -20.52
C PHE A 185 -20.51 54.90 -19.37
N GLU A 186 -19.93 54.91 -18.17
CA GLU A 186 -20.48 55.60 -16.99
C GLU A 186 -20.47 57.14 -17.14
N ASN A 187 -19.45 57.72 -17.78
CA ASN A 187 -19.29 59.17 -17.94
C ASN A 187 -19.95 59.75 -19.20
N ALA A 188 -20.52 58.90 -20.06
CA ALA A 188 -21.19 59.34 -21.28
C ALA A 188 -22.38 60.24 -20.94
N SER A 189 -22.42 61.43 -21.54
CA SER A 189 -23.35 62.50 -21.16
C SER A 189 -24.63 62.50 -22.00
N THR A 190 -24.61 61.81 -23.13
CA THR A 190 -25.74 61.68 -24.06
C THR A 190 -26.07 60.20 -24.33
N GLU A 191 -27.31 59.90 -24.75
CA GLU A 191 -27.71 58.51 -25.01
C GLU A 191 -27.00 57.89 -26.22
N ASP A 192 -26.60 58.69 -27.21
CA ASP A 192 -25.81 58.21 -28.34
C ASP A 192 -24.40 57.79 -27.89
N GLU A 193 -23.73 58.60 -27.06
CA GLU A 193 -22.43 58.26 -26.46
C GLU A 193 -22.50 57.03 -25.54
N LYS A 194 -23.58 56.89 -24.76
CA LYS A 194 -23.79 55.69 -23.95
C LYS A 194 -23.97 54.45 -24.81
N THR A 195 -24.69 54.56 -25.92
CA THR A 195 -24.91 53.43 -26.84
C THR A 195 -23.59 52.98 -27.46
N GLU A 196 -22.77 53.91 -27.94
CA GLU A 196 -21.46 53.60 -28.53
C GLU A 196 -20.49 53.01 -27.49
N ALA A 197 -20.41 53.61 -26.29
CA ALA A 197 -19.58 53.10 -25.22
C ALA A 197 -20.04 51.72 -24.71
N LYS A 198 -21.37 51.48 -24.69
CA LYS A 198 -21.95 50.18 -24.35
C LYS A 198 -21.58 49.10 -25.37
N ASP A 199 -21.71 49.40 -26.66
CA ASP A 199 -21.37 48.45 -27.73
C ASP A 199 -19.88 48.08 -27.70
N ALA A 200 -19.01 49.05 -27.42
CA ALA A 200 -17.58 48.81 -27.22
C ALA A 200 -17.30 47.89 -26.01
N LEU A 201 -17.94 48.15 -24.86
CA LEU A 201 -17.81 47.32 -23.67
C LEU A 201 -18.37 45.90 -23.87
N ASP A 202 -19.55 45.78 -24.49
CA ASP A 202 -20.19 44.49 -24.74
C ASP A 202 -19.42 43.66 -25.78
N LYS A 203 -18.84 44.31 -26.80
CA LYS A 203 -17.91 43.65 -27.73
C LYS A 203 -16.68 43.13 -26.99
N TRP A 204 -16.04 43.96 -26.18
CA TRP A 204 -14.86 43.57 -25.42
C TRP A 204 -15.16 42.37 -24.49
N LYS A 205 -16.30 42.39 -23.79
CA LYS A 205 -16.78 41.29 -22.93
C LYS A 205 -16.94 39.97 -23.68
N ARG A 206 -17.42 40.00 -24.93
CA ARG A 206 -17.53 38.79 -25.76
C ARG A 206 -16.17 38.24 -26.17
N GLU A 207 -15.19 39.12 -26.40
CA GLU A 207 -13.84 38.76 -26.82
C GLU A 207 -12.95 38.30 -25.64
N HIS A 208 -13.27 38.71 -24.40
CA HIS A 208 -12.51 38.39 -23.17
C HIS A 208 -13.33 37.56 -22.18
N LYS A 209 -13.87 36.42 -22.66
CA LYS A 209 -14.70 35.52 -21.83
C LYS A 209 -13.91 34.91 -20.67
N ASP A 210 -12.63 34.61 -20.89
CA ASP A 210 -11.67 34.15 -19.89
C ASP A 210 -11.51 35.14 -18.73
N PHE A 211 -11.44 36.45 -19.00
CA PHE A 211 -11.45 37.48 -17.97
C PHE A 211 -12.74 37.45 -17.14
N LEU A 212 -13.88 37.31 -17.79
CA LEU A 212 -15.19 37.28 -17.11
C LEU A 212 -15.36 36.02 -16.26
N ASP A 213 -15.01 34.86 -16.81
CA ASP A 213 -15.07 33.58 -16.11
C ASP A 213 -14.08 33.58 -14.92
N ALA A 214 -12.88 34.16 -15.08
CA ALA A 214 -11.92 34.32 -14.00
C ALA A 214 -12.41 35.28 -12.91
N LEU A 215 -13.00 36.41 -13.30
CA LEU A 215 -13.59 37.39 -12.39
C LEU A 215 -14.74 36.77 -11.59
N GLU A 216 -15.61 35.99 -12.23
CA GLU A 216 -16.71 35.30 -11.58
C GLU A 216 -16.20 34.23 -10.61
N ALA A 217 -15.29 33.36 -11.04
CA ALA A 217 -14.72 32.31 -10.21
C ALA A 217 -14.00 32.89 -8.98
N LYS A 218 -13.22 33.97 -9.17
CA LYS A 218 -12.57 34.69 -8.07
C LYS A 218 -13.59 35.29 -7.11
N SER A 219 -14.62 35.95 -7.64
CA SER A 219 -15.67 36.58 -6.83
C SER A 219 -16.46 35.55 -6.03
N ARG A 220 -16.75 34.37 -6.60
CA ARG A 220 -17.40 33.26 -5.89
C ARG A 220 -16.53 32.74 -4.74
N LEU A 221 -15.23 32.56 -5.00
CA LEU A 221 -14.29 32.09 -3.97
C LEU A 221 -14.15 33.12 -2.84
N GLU A 222 -14.08 34.41 -3.16
CA GLU A 222 -14.10 35.48 -2.15
C GLU A 222 -15.41 35.50 -1.36
N ALA A 223 -16.56 35.48 -2.03
CA ALA A 223 -17.87 35.57 -1.39
C ALA A 223 -18.19 34.37 -0.49
N THR A 224 -17.58 33.21 -0.74
CA THR A 224 -17.71 32.02 0.11
C THR A 224 -17.11 32.24 1.50
N TRP A 225 -16.04 33.04 1.59
CA TRP A 225 -15.26 33.18 2.84
C TRP A 225 -15.23 34.62 3.39
N LYS A 226 -15.55 35.62 2.58
CA LYS A 226 -15.60 37.04 2.95
C LYS A 226 -17.02 37.54 2.84
N ALA A 227 -17.57 37.97 3.98
CA ALA A 227 -18.95 38.42 4.03
C ALA A 227 -19.17 39.62 3.09
N THR A 228 -20.13 39.53 2.17
CA THR A 228 -20.50 40.62 1.26
C THR A 228 -21.55 41.57 1.85
N LYS A 229 -22.15 41.17 2.99
CA LYS A 229 -23.13 41.92 3.76
C LYS A 229 -22.77 41.88 5.25
N ALA A 230 -23.32 42.80 6.04
CA ALA A 230 -23.13 42.81 7.49
C ALA A 230 -23.80 41.60 8.16
N ALA A 231 -23.45 41.35 9.43
CA ALA A 231 -23.90 40.15 10.12
C ALA A 231 -25.41 40.10 10.38
N VAL A 232 -25.94 38.87 10.33
CA VAL A 232 -27.20 38.51 10.98
C VAL A 232 -26.87 38.00 12.38
N SER A 233 -27.45 38.61 13.41
CA SER A 233 -27.23 38.24 14.81
C SER A 233 -28.53 37.79 15.47
N VAL A 234 -28.49 36.61 16.10
CA VAL A 234 -29.54 36.08 16.98
C VAL A 234 -29.11 36.08 18.46
N GLY A 235 -27.94 36.65 18.75
CA GLY A 235 -27.35 36.72 20.08
C GLY A 235 -26.74 38.10 20.33
N ARG A 236 -25.97 38.18 21.42
CA ARG A 236 -25.28 39.41 21.83
C ARG A 236 -23.89 39.06 22.34
N ASP A 237 -22.89 39.80 21.88
CA ASP A 237 -21.57 39.89 22.51
C ASP A 237 -21.18 41.36 22.49
N SER A 238 -21.39 42.06 23.61
CA SER A 238 -21.20 43.52 23.69
C SER A 238 -21.00 43.97 25.14
N LEU A 239 -20.75 45.25 25.36
CA LEU A 239 -20.66 45.85 26.69
C LEU A 239 -22.02 46.42 27.16
N ASP A 240 -22.30 46.37 28.46
CA ASP A 240 -23.39 47.14 29.10
C ASP A 240 -22.97 48.59 29.42
N GLU A 241 -23.88 49.37 30.00
CA GLU A 241 -23.60 50.78 30.39
C GLU A 241 -22.49 50.92 31.44
N ALA A 242 -22.16 49.85 32.16
CA ALA A 242 -21.08 49.79 33.15
C ALA A 242 -19.81 49.12 32.60
N GLU A 243 -19.69 48.98 31.29
CA GLU A 243 -18.57 48.35 30.57
C GLU A 243 -18.36 46.85 30.87
N ASN A 244 -19.37 46.14 31.39
CA ASN A 244 -19.30 44.69 31.56
C ASN A 244 -19.63 43.96 30.25
N ARG A 245 -18.89 42.90 29.92
CA ARG A 245 -19.15 42.08 28.74
C ARG A 245 -20.35 41.15 28.96
N ILE A 246 -21.35 41.28 28.10
CA ILE A 246 -22.54 40.43 28.02
C ILE A 246 -22.37 39.47 26.85
N ILE A 247 -22.53 38.17 27.09
CA ILE A 247 -22.57 37.12 26.05
C ILE A 247 -23.88 36.35 26.17
N GLU A 248 -24.75 36.50 25.17
CA GLU A 248 -26.03 35.80 25.05
C GLU A 248 -26.06 35.04 23.73
N SER A 249 -26.46 33.77 23.79
CA SER A 249 -26.64 32.93 22.61
C SER A 249 -28.06 32.39 22.52
N ARG A 250 -28.52 32.17 21.29
CA ARG A 250 -29.82 31.52 21.00
C ARG A 250 -29.59 30.35 20.06
N GLN A 251 -30.42 29.32 20.21
CA GLN A 251 -30.43 28.18 19.30
C GLN A 251 -31.29 28.49 18.07
N ILE A 252 -30.79 28.14 16.89
CA ILE A 252 -31.58 28.12 15.65
C ILE A 252 -32.03 26.67 15.43
N THR A 253 -33.33 26.42 15.47
CA THR A 253 -33.92 25.08 15.30
C THR A 253 -34.50 24.90 13.90
N ASN A 254 -34.65 23.65 13.46
CA ASN A 254 -35.18 23.27 12.13
C ASN A 254 -34.31 23.75 10.94
N VAL A 255 -33.00 23.85 11.13
CA VAL A 255 -32.04 24.11 10.06
C VAL A 255 -31.89 22.85 9.20
N ALA A 256 -32.34 22.92 7.95
CA ALA A 256 -32.13 21.87 6.96
C ALA A 256 -30.62 21.63 6.75
N ALA A 257 -30.23 20.44 6.29
CA ALA A 257 -28.82 20.16 6.01
C ALA A 257 -28.33 21.03 4.85
N GLY A 258 -27.17 21.67 5.03
CA GLY A 258 -26.54 22.46 3.98
C GLY A 258 -26.03 21.59 2.84
N THR A 259 -26.14 22.10 1.61
CA THR A 259 -25.72 21.45 0.35
C THR A 259 -24.61 22.19 -0.37
N GLU A 260 -24.53 23.50 -0.18
CA GLU A 260 -23.50 24.37 -0.74
C GLU A 260 -22.54 24.85 0.37
N ASP A 261 -21.36 25.35 0.00
CA ASP A 261 -20.33 25.79 0.95
C ASP A 261 -20.78 26.96 1.85
N THR A 262 -21.82 27.70 1.44
CA THR A 262 -22.36 28.86 2.15
C THR A 262 -23.58 28.54 3.01
N ASP A 263 -24.07 27.31 3.01
CA ASP A 263 -25.21 26.90 3.81
C ASP A 263 -24.84 26.71 5.29
N ALA A 264 -25.81 26.92 6.18
CA ALA A 264 -25.62 26.60 7.59
C ALA A 264 -25.55 25.08 7.82
N VAL A 265 -24.51 24.63 8.52
CA VAL A 265 -24.33 23.22 8.89
C VAL A 265 -25.17 22.90 10.14
N ASN A 266 -26.00 21.87 10.07
CA ASN A 266 -26.76 21.41 11.24
C ASN A 266 -25.96 20.37 12.07
N VAL A 267 -26.42 20.10 13.30
CA VAL A 267 -25.74 19.17 14.22
C VAL A 267 -25.64 17.74 13.65
N ALA A 268 -26.56 17.32 12.77
CA ALA A 268 -26.51 16.00 12.15
C ALA A 268 -25.29 15.87 11.20
N GLN A 269 -24.99 16.91 10.41
CA GLN A 269 -23.80 16.97 9.56
C GLN A 269 -22.50 16.99 10.38
N LEU A 270 -22.46 17.73 11.50
CA LEU A 270 -21.31 17.73 12.41
C LEU A 270 -21.08 16.36 13.08
N LYS A 271 -22.14 15.70 13.55
CA LYS A 271 -22.05 14.33 14.10
C LYS A 271 -21.56 13.32 13.06
N ALA A 272 -21.97 13.48 11.80
CA ALA A 272 -21.48 12.64 10.70
C ALA A 272 -19.97 12.83 10.46
N LEU A 273 -19.44 14.04 10.63
CA LEU A 273 -17.99 14.30 10.60
C LEU A 273 -17.27 13.72 11.82
N ASN A 274 -17.81 13.90 13.02
CA ASN A 274 -17.17 13.41 14.25
C ASN A 274 -16.95 11.89 14.22
N LYS A 275 -17.88 11.15 13.61
CA LYS A 275 -17.75 9.71 13.35
C LYS A 275 -16.54 9.35 12.47
N LYS A 276 -16.11 10.24 11.56
CA LYS A 276 -14.92 10.02 10.71
C LYS A 276 -13.61 10.38 11.42
N VAL A 277 -13.65 11.32 12.37
CA VAL A 277 -12.45 11.89 13.02
C VAL A 277 -12.08 11.15 14.32
N ASP A 278 -13.05 10.88 15.20
CA ASP A 278 -12.80 10.14 16.45
C ASP A 278 -12.58 8.64 16.24
N GLY A 279 -12.89 8.13 15.03
CA GLY A 279 -12.54 6.77 14.61
C GLY A 279 -11.03 6.46 14.62
N LYS A 280 -10.15 7.43 14.89
CA LYS A 280 -8.71 7.21 15.11
C LYS A 280 -8.27 7.17 16.59
N LYS A 281 -9.11 7.63 17.54
CA LYS A 281 -8.89 7.40 18.98
C LYS A 281 -9.54 6.10 19.47
N ASP A 282 -10.41 5.50 18.64
CA ASP A 282 -11.13 4.25 18.90
C ASP A 282 -10.61 3.04 18.11
N ILE A 283 -9.39 3.08 17.54
CA ILE A 283 -8.73 1.82 17.17
C ILE A 283 -8.21 1.15 18.44
N HIS A 284 -9.13 0.69 19.27
CA HIS A 284 -8.80 -0.13 20.42
C HIS A 284 -8.09 -1.39 19.91
N PHE A 285 -6.90 -1.68 20.46
CA PHE A 285 -6.04 -2.81 20.13
C PHE A 285 -5.17 -2.71 18.85
N PHE A 286 -5.27 -1.65 18.04
CA PHE A 286 -4.28 -1.40 16.98
C PHE A 286 -3.70 0.01 17.11
N SER A 287 -2.43 0.06 17.52
CA SER A 287 -1.65 1.30 17.66
C SER A 287 -0.34 1.11 16.91
N SER A 288 0.00 2.07 16.05
CA SER A 288 1.31 2.17 15.42
C SER A 288 2.00 3.44 15.94
N ASN A 289 3.25 3.29 16.38
CA ASN A 289 4.11 4.41 16.78
C ASN A 289 5.33 4.40 15.85
N GLY A 290 5.25 5.15 14.76
CA GLY A 290 6.27 5.22 13.72
C GLY A 290 6.62 6.66 13.36
N SER A 291 7.78 6.86 12.75
CA SER A 291 8.19 8.15 12.18
C SER A 291 7.37 8.47 10.93
N GLY A 292 6.98 9.74 10.75
CA GLY A 292 6.14 10.21 9.65
C GLY A 292 6.75 10.17 8.24
N SER A 293 7.77 9.34 8.00
CA SER A 293 8.55 9.30 6.75
C SER A 293 8.75 7.91 6.15
N ASP A 294 8.11 6.87 6.72
CA ASP A 294 8.36 5.48 6.33
C ASP A 294 7.49 5.01 5.15
N ILE A 295 7.95 4.02 4.36
CA ILE A 295 7.31 3.53 3.12
C ILE A 295 5.90 2.93 3.34
N ASN A 296 5.36 2.88 4.55
CA ASN A 296 3.97 2.46 4.80
C ASN A 296 3.18 3.47 5.64
N TYR A 297 3.68 4.71 5.76
CA TYR A 297 3.00 5.78 6.49
C TYR A 297 1.65 6.14 5.83
N ASP A 298 1.65 6.25 4.50
CA ASP A 298 0.45 6.50 3.69
C ASP A 298 -0.23 5.20 3.20
N ASN A 299 -0.02 4.08 3.91
CA ASN A 299 -0.53 2.74 3.56
C ASN A 299 -0.08 2.21 2.17
N GLN A 300 1.07 2.66 1.66
CA GLN A 300 1.61 2.27 0.35
C GLN A 300 2.45 0.98 0.37
N GLY A 301 2.55 0.29 1.51
CA GLY A 301 3.32 -0.94 1.69
C GLY A 301 2.66 -2.18 1.10
N ALA A 302 1.33 -2.20 0.99
CA ALA A 302 0.54 -3.26 0.35
C ALA A 302 0.37 -2.93 -1.14
N ARG A 303 1.02 -3.67 -2.05
CA ARG A 303 1.20 -3.27 -3.47
C ARG A 303 0.51 -4.16 -4.51
N ALA A 304 -0.12 -5.25 -4.09
CA ALA A 304 -0.82 -6.19 -4.97
C ALA A 304 -2.15 -6.64 -4.35
N GLY A 305 -2.92 -7.45 -5.10
CA GLY A 305 -4.19 -8.02 -4.62
C GLY A 305 -4.01 -8.85 -3.35
N PHE A 306 -4.93 -8.70 -2.39
CA PHE A 306 -4.96 -9.48 -1.14
C PHE A 306 -3.69 -9.39 -0.29
N THR A 307 -2.96 -8.26 -0.37
CA THR A 307 -1.74 -8.06 0.41
C THR A 307 -2.00 -7.40 1.77
N THR A 308 -1.14 -7.69 2.74
CA THR A 308 -1.15 -7.03 4.06
C THR A 308 0.25 -6.54 4.40
N ALA A 309 0.40 -5.25 4.68
CA ALA A 309 1.65 -4.65 5.13
C ALA A 309 1.41 -3.86 6.43
N VAL A 310 1.99 -4.33 7.53
CA VAL A 310 1.81 -3.75 8.86
C VAL A 310 3.16 -3.45 9.49
N GLY A 311 3.41 -2.18 9.76
CA GLY A 311 4.65 -1.70 10.37
C GLY A 311 5.39 -0.68 9.49
N PRO A 312 6.35 0.06 10.06
CA PRO A 312 7.12 1.04 9.30
C PRO A 312 8.01 0.34 8.28
N ASP A 313 7.96 0.82 7.03
CA ASP A 313 8.70 0.25 5.89
C ASP A 313 8.38 -1.25 5.61
N ALA A 314 7.22 -1.74 6.09
CA ALA A 314 6.72 -3.06 5.72
C ALA A 314 6.26 -3.07 4.26
N MET A 315 6.59 -4.14 3.53
CA MET A 315 6.30 -4.26 2.10
C MET A 315 5.77 -5.66 1.78
N ALA A 316 4.59 -5.71 1.17
CA ALA A 316 3.98 -6.91 0.61
C ALA A 316 3.72 -6.66 -0.89
N THR A 317 4.54 -7.26 -1.75
CA THR A 317 4.65 -6.81 -3.16
C THR A 317 3.88 -7.63 -4.18
N GLU A 318 3.65 -8.91 -3.90
CA GLU A 318 2.98 -9.84 -4.81
C GLU A 318 1.65 -10.32 -4.22
N GLU A 319 0.76 -10.88 -5.05
CA GLU A 319 -0.57 -11.30 -4.62
C GLU A 319 -0.50 -12.28 -3.42
N ASN A 320 -1.43 -12.12 -2.47
CA ASN A 320 -1.54 -12.89 -1.22
C ASN A 320 -0.34 -12.76 -0.24
N SER A 321 0.63 -11.87 -0.52
CA SER A 321 1.79 -11.70 0.37
C SER A 321 1.46 -10.90 1.65
N GLN A 322 2.13 -11.24 2.73
CA GLN A 322 1.87 -10.67 4.07
C GLN A 322 3.16 -10.28 4.78
N ALA A 323 3.30 -9.02 5.17
CA ALA A 323 4.47 -8.49 5.85
C ALA A 323 4.08 -7.78 7.15
N PHE A 324 4.63 -8.26 8.27
CA PHE A 324 4.41 -7.71 9.60
C PHE A 324 5.75 -7.39 10.28
N GLY A 325 6.00 -6.12 10.62
CA GLY A 325 7.19 -5.66 11.35
C GLY A 325 7.93 -4.49 10.70
N TYR A 326 9.00 -4.02 11.35
CA TYR A 326 9.86 -2.95 10.81
C TYR A 326 10.73 -3.49 9.66
N ARG A 327 10.61 -2.91 8.46
CA ARG A 327 11.33 -3.37 7.25
C ARG A 327 11.08 -4.84 6.90
N ALA A 328 9.90 -5.37 7.22
CA ALA A 328 9.46 -6.71 6.82
C ALA A 328 9.14 -6.73 5.32
N ARG A 329 9.69 -7.69 4.57
CA ARG A 329 9.57 -7.72 3.10
C ARG A 329 9.07 -9.07 2.58
N ALA A 330 7.77 -9.17 2.33
CA ALA A 330 7.13 -10.29 1.67
C ALA A 330 7.09 -10.02 0.15
N ILE A 331 8.11 -10.51 -0.54
CA ILE A 331 8.35 -10.19 -1.96
C ILE A 331 7.75 -11.25 -2.88
N GLY A 332 7.60 -12.49 -2.42
CA GLY A 332 7.06 -13.56 -3.25
C GLY A 332 5.55 -13.73 -3.18
N HIS A 333 4.99 -14.38 -4.20
CA HIS A 333 3.55 -14.70 -4.26
C HIS A 333 3.17 -15.57 -3.07
N SER A 334 2.12 -15.20 -2.33
CA SER A 334 1.70 -15.91 -1.11
C SER A 334 2.79 -16.05 -0.03
N SER A 335 3.83 -15.20 -0.04
CA SER A 335 4.89 -15.22 0.96
C SER A 335 4.46 -14.58 2.29
N ILE A 336 5.05 -15.03 3.40
CA ILE A 336 4.71 -14.57 4.75
C ILE A 336 5.98 -14.11 5.47
N VAL A 337 5.94 -12.91 6.03
CA VAL A 337 7.02 -12.35 6.83
C VAL A 337 6.50 -11.81 8.15
N PHE A 338 7.10 -12.28 9.25
CA PHE A 338 6.88 -11.76 10.59
C PHE A 338 8.22 -11.41 11.26
N GLY A 339 8.50 -10.12 11.44
CA GLY A 339 9.63 -9.64 12.24
C GLY A 339 10.41 -8.50 11.58
N VAL A 340 11.55 -8.16 12.17
CA VAL A 340 12.33 -6.97 11.80
C VAL A 340 13.35 -7.31 10.72
N GLU A 341 13.43 -6.52 9.65
CA GLU A 341 14.39 -6.69 8.54
C GLU A 341 14.38 -8.06 7.84
N SER A 342 13.33 -8.85 8.07
CA SER A 342 13.15 -10.18 7.51
C SER A 342 12.61 -10.13 6.08
N THR A 343 13.00 -11.10 5.26
CA THR A 343 12.65 -11.15 3.84
C THR A 343 12.22 -12.56 3.43
N ALA A 344 11.09 -12.67 2.74
CA ALA A 344 10.68 -13.87 2.04
C ALA A 344 10.63 -13.54 0.54
N SER A 345 11.52 -14.16 -0.23
CA SER A 345 11.82 -13.76 -1.60
C SER A 345 11.11 -14.58 -2.67
N GLY A 346 10.87 -15.88 -2.43
CA GLY A 346 10.20 -16.79 -3.35
C GLY A 346 8.72 -17.01 -3.01
N ALA A 347 8.00 -17.70 -3.91
CA ALA A 347 6.59 -18.02 -3.70
C ALA A 347 6.40 -18.93 -2.48
N ARG A 348 5.39 -18.62 -1.64
CA ARG A 348 5.02 -19.34 -0.40
C ARG A 348 6.12 -19.43 0.66
N ASP A 349 7.20 -18.66 0.50
CA ASP A 349 8.27 -18.59 1.49
C ASP A 349 7.78 -17.98 2.81
N ILE A 350 8.37 -18.44 3.91
CA ILE A 350 8.07 -17.97 5.26
C ILE A 350 9.36 -17.51 5.94
N ALA A 351 9.42 -16.24 6.34
CA ALA A 351 10.54 -15.68 7.11
C ALA A 351 10.05 -15.09 8.45
N ILE A 352 10.52 -15.64 9.56
CA ILE A 352 10.10 -15.25 10.91
C ILE A 352 11.32 -14.93 11.79
N GLY A 353 11.36 -13.73 12.37
CA GLY A 353 12.40 -13.30 13.31
C GLY A 353 13.07 -11.99 12.93
N TYR A 354 14.24 -11.72 13.51
CA TYR A 354 15.07 -10.56 13.14
C TYR A 354 16.02 -10.96 12.01
N GLY A 355 16.01 -10.26 10.88
CA GLY A 355 16.95 -10.49 9.79
C GLY A 355 16.88 -11.90 9.17
N SER A 356 15.76 -12.61 9.33
CA SER A 356 15.56 -13.94 8.74
C SER A 356 15.35 -13.84 7.22
N HIS A 357 15.85 -14.81 6.46
CA HIS A 357 15.78 -14.81 5.00
C HIS A 357 15.35 -16.17 4.47
N ALA A 358 14.19 -16.20 3.82
CA ALA A 358 13.71 -17.35 3.06
C ALA A 358 13.83 -17.06 1.56
N VAL A 359 14.49 -17.97 0.84
CA VAL A 359 14.84 -17.82 -0.57
C VAL A 359 14.47 -19.09 -1.34
N GLY A 360 13.23 -19.15 -1.81
CA GLY A 360 12.71 -20.18 -2.71
C GLY A 360 13.19 -20.02 -4.17
N SER A 361 12.89 -21.00 -5.02
CA SER A 361 13.48 -21.09 -6.36
C SER A 361 12.88 -20.11 -7.37
N ASP A 362 11.61 -19.70 -7.22
CA ASP A 362 10.93 -18.82 -8.18
C ASP A 362 9.75 -18.08 -7.53
N ASN A 363 9.40 -16.91 -8.06
CA ASN A 363 8.22 -16.13 -7.66
C ASN A 363 6.90 -16.60 -8.31
N THR A 364 6.90 -17.79 -8.91
CA THR A 364 5.72 -18.38 -9.56
C THR A 364 5.05 -19.40 -8.65
N ASN A 365 3.71 -19.49 -8.69
CA ASN A 365 2.94 -20.45 -7.91
C ASN A 365 3.09 -21.92 -8.41
N THR A 366 4.12 -22.23 -9.20
CA THR A 366 4.31 -23.53 -9.88
C THR A 366 5.49 -24.34 -9.36
N SER A 367 6.38 -23.72 -8.57
CA SER A 367 7.49 -24.41 -7.90
C SER A 367 6.98 -25.21 -6.68
N TRP A 368 7.69 -26.25 -6.23
CA TRP A 368 7.43 -26.96 -4.96
C TRP A 368 8.55 -26.70 -3.94
N ASN A 369 9.39 -25.68 -4.15
CA ASN A 369 10.56 -25.37 -3.33
C ASN A 369 10.27 -24.30 -2.26
N ASP A 370 9.22 -24.54 -1.47
CA ASP A 370 8.79 -23.62 -0.40
C ASP A 370 9.84 -23.61 0.70
N THR A 371 10.23 -22.41 1.12
CA THR A 371 11.35 -22.25 2.05
C THR A 371 10.93 -21.59 3.35
N ILE A 372 11.42 -22.09 4.48
CA ILE A 372 11.07 -21.58 5.81
C ILE A 372 12.33 -21.21 6.58
N ALA A 373 12.44 -19.94 7.00
CA ALA A 373 13.52 -19.44 7.84
C ALA A 373 12.96 -18.86 9.14
N ILE A 374 13.32 -19.43 10.29
CA ILE A 374 12.83 -19.02 11.61
C ILE A 374 13.99 -18.74 12.56
N GLY A 375 14.06 -17.53 13.11
CA GLY A 375 15.04 -17.13 14.12
C GLY A 375 15.90 -15.94 13.71
N TRP A 376 16.75 -15.48 14.62
CA TRP A 376 17.62 -14.33 14.36
C TRP A 376 18.68 -14.70 13.32
N ASN A 377 18.64 -14.02 12.17
CA ASN A 377 19.51 -14.23 11.01
C ASN A 377 19.47 -15.66 10.45
N ALA A 378 18.38 -16.39 10.65
CA ALA A 378 18.18 -17.67 9.99
C ALA A 378 18.14 -17.48 8.47
N LEU A 379 18.80 -18.38 7.73
CA LEU A 379 18.77 -18.41 6.27
C LEU A 379 18.32 -19.78 5.81
N SER A 380 17.31 -19.80 4.96
CA SER A 380 16.89 -21.01 4.29
C SER A 380 16.81 -20.74 2.80
N ARG A 381 17.33 -21.67 1.98
CA ARG A 381 17.34 -21.56 0.52
C ARG A 381 16.96 -22.86 -0.18
N GLY A 382 16.17 -22.74 -1.24
CA GLY A 382 15.96 -23.79 -2.25
C GLY A 382 15.04 -24.92 -1.81
N GLY A 383 13.96 -24.65 -1.08
CA GLY A 383 13.03 -25.68 -0.60
C GLY A 383 13.50 -26.34 0.69
N SER A 384 14.05 -25.55 1.60
CA SER A 384 14.66 -26.01 2.85
C SER A 384 13.98 -25.44 4.09
N PHE A 385 14.38 -25.95 5.25
CA PHE A 385 13.91 -25.44 6.54
C PHE A 385 15.08 -25.14 7.48
N ALA A 386 15.25 -23.87 7.83
CA ALA A 386 16.20 -23.41 8.85
C ALA A 386 15.47 -22.84 10.07
N SER A 387 15.81 -23.34 11.26
CA SER A 387 15.26 -22.85 12.52
C SER A 387 16.33 -22.73 13.60
N GLY A 388 16.49 -21.53 14.16
CA GLY A 388 17.46 -21.21 15.20
C GLY A 388 18.29 -19.97 14.88
N THR A 389 18.90 -19.35 15.90
CA THR A 389 19.78 -18.19 15.72
C THR A 389 20.96 -18.56 14.82
N GLY A 390 21.05 -17.89 13.67
CA GLY A 390 22.07 -18.10 12.65
C GLY A 390 22.04 -19.48 11.98
N ALA A 391 20.91 -20.20 12.05
CA ALA A 391 20.77 -21.47 11.33
C ALA A 391 20.81 -21.24 9.81
N VAL A 392 21.46 -22.15 9.09
CA VAL A 392 21.58 -22.12 7.63
C VAL A 392 21.16 -23.47 7.05
N ALA A 393 20.15 -23.47 6.18
CA ALA A 393 19.80 -24.64 5.38
C ALA A 393 19.87 -24.28 3.88
N GLY A 394 20.72 -25.00 3.13
CA GLY A 394 20.86 -24.83 1.70
C GLY A 394 20.72 -26.16 0.96
N GLY A 395 19.88 -26.19 -0.07
CA GLY A 395 19.60 -27.37 -0.90
C GLY A 395 18.19 -27.90 -0.67
N SER A 396 17.58 -28.48 -1.71
CA SER A 396 16.20 -28.98 -1.65
C SER A 396 16.04 -30.10 -0.62
N GLY A 397 15.01 -29.98 0.23
CA GLY A 397 14.75 -30.94 1.30
C GLY A 397 15.74 -30.90 2.47
N SER A 398 16.64 -29.89 2.53
CA SER A 398 17.56 -29.76 3.65
C SER A 398 16.92 -29.17 4.90
N VAL A 399 17.41 -29.57 6.06
CA VAL A 399 16.89 -29.17 7.38
C VAL A 399 18.04 -28.79 8.31
N ALA A 400 18.00 -27.58 8.88
CA ALA A 400 18.94 -27.10 9.89
C ALA A 400 18.19 -26.62 11.13
N LEU A 401 18.29 -27.34 12.25
CA LEU A 401 17.57 -27.05 13.50
C LEU A 401 18.55 -26.86 14.65
N GLY A 402 18.59 -25.66 15.22
CA GLY A 402 19.45 -25.30 16.35
C GLY A 402 20.27 -24.04 16.09
N GLY A 403 20.71 -23.38 17.16
CA GLY A 403 21.56 -22.19 17.04
C GLY A 403 22.89 -22.52 16.34
N GLY A 404 23.15 -21.89 15.21
CA GLY A 404 24.32 -22.16 14.36
C GLY A 404 24.31 -23.54 13.66
N ALA A 405 23.17 -24.23 13.58
CA ALA A 405 23.04 -25.42 12.75
C ALA A 405 23.23 -25.05 11.28
N TYR A 406 23.97 -25.87 10.53
CA TYR A 406 24.44 -25.52 9.21
C TYR A 406 24.35 -26.71 8.26
N VAL A 407 23.68 -26.54 7.14
CA VAL A 407 23.69 -27.41 5.98
C VAL A 407 24.04 -26.57 4.76
N GLY A 408 25.20 -26.85 4.15
CA GLY A 408 25.70 -26.06 3.03
C GLY A 408 27.15 -26.40 2.72
N THR A 409 27.78 -25.65 1.82
CA THR A 409 29.20 -25.86 1.53
C THR A 409 30.08 -25.31 2.64
N LYS A 410 31.18 -26.02 2.94
CA LYS A 410 32.15 -25.55 3.94
C LYS A 410 32.63 -24.12 3.67
N TRP A 411 32.82 -23.77 2.39
CA TRP A 411 33.19 -22.42 1.97
C TRP A 411 32.24 -21.34 2.50
N LEU A 412 30.92 -21.57 2.42
CA LEU A 412 29.93 -20.59 2.83
C LEU A 412 29.92 -20.46 4.36
N ASP A 413 30.08 -21.56 5.09
CA ASP A 413 30.24 -21.55 6.55
C ASP A 413 31.47 -20.72 6.98
N ASP A 414 32.63 -20.99 6.39
CA ASP A 414 33.88 -20.28 6.69
C ASP A 414 33.74 -18.76 6.46
N LYS A 415 33.02 -18.35 5.41
CA LYS A 415 32.75 -16.93 5.12
C LYS A 415 31.77 -16.29 6.10
N THR A 416 30.82 -17.05 6.65
CA THR A 416 29.91 -16.55 7.68
C THR A 416 30.61 -16.35 9.02
N GLU A 417 31.59 -17.19 9.37
CA GLU A 417 32.35 -17.07 10.63
C GLU A 417 33.28 -15.84 10.66
N GLU A 418 33.93 -15.50 9.55
CA GLU A 418 34.88 -14.35 9.45
C GLU A 418 34.26 -12.98 9.80
N LYS A 419 32.95 -12.79 9.63
CA LYS A 419 32.30 -11.46 9.65
C LYS A 419 31.35 -11.20 10.81
N GLN A 420 31.15 -12.17 11.72
CA GLN A 420 30.28 -12.07 12.91
C GLN A 420 28.82 -11.63 12.67
N HIS A 421 28.39 -11.44 11.41
CA HIS A 421 27.04 -11.09 11.01
C HIS A 421 26.57 -11.99 9.86
N VAL A 422 25.41 -12.60 10.10
CA VAL A 422 24.99 -13.83 9.46
C VAL A 422 24.12 -13.53 8.24
N ASN A 423 24.53 -14.12 7.11
CA ASN A 423 23.77 -14.39 5.88
C ASN A 423 23.35 -13.22 4.98
N LYS A 424 22.58 -12.21 5.44
CA LYS A 424 22.07 -11.15 4.56
C LYS A 424 23.20 -10.38 3.89
N TRP A 425 24.19 -9.94 4.66
CA TRP A 425 25.26 -9.06 4.20
C TRP A 425 26.32 -9.79 3.39
N VAL A 426 26.67 -11.02 3.78
CA VAL A 426 27.71 -11.82 3.12
C VAL A 426 27.24 -12.26 1.73
N LEU A 427 26.02 -12.80 1.62
CA LEU A 427 25.47 -13.23 0.33
C LEU A 427 25.19 -12.04 -0.58
N THR A 428 24.49 -11.01 -0.09
CA THR A 428 24.10 -9.90 -0.98
C THR A 428 25.30 -9.03 -1.40
N ARG A 429 26.32 -8.81 -0.55
CA ARG A 429 27.48 -7.97 -0.93
C ARG A 429 28.50 -8.67 -1.84
N TYR A 430 28.67 -9.98 -1.72
CA TYR A 430 29.70 -10.71 -2.48
C TYR A 430 29.18 -11.44 -3.72
N ILE A 431 27.88 -11.78 -3.78
CA ILE A 431 27.29 -12.39 -4.99
C ILE A 431 27.05 -11.33 -6.07
N LEU A 432 26.60 -10.13 -5.71
CA LEU A 432 26.35 -9.03 -6.64
C LEU A 432 27.60 -8.19 -6.93
N ASP A 433 28.66 -8.85 -7.39
CA ASP A 433 29.73 -8.11 -8.07
C ASP A 433 29.23 -7.53 -9.41
N ASP A 434 29.99 -6.61 -9.98
CA ASP A 434 29.63 -5.94 -11.24
C ASP A 434 29.53 -6.94 -12.41
N GLY A 435 30.21 -8.09 -12.32
CA GLY A 435 30.14 -9.17 -13.30
C GLY A 435 28.80 -9.90 -13.25
N LEU A 436 28.31 -10.25 -12.05
CA LEU A 436 27.02 -10.92 -11.90
C LEU A 436 25.84 -10.01 -12.23
N LYS A 437 25.92 -8.73 -11.85
CA LYS A 437 24.91 -7.72 -12.26
C LYS A 437 24.73 -7.71 -13.76
N LYS A 438 25.85 -7.73 -14.49
CA LYS A 438 25.87 -7.70 -15.94
C LYS A 438 25.32 -9.00 -16.56
N GLU A 439 25.69 -10.17 -16.01
CA GLU A 439 25.14 -11.47 -16.45
C GLU A 439 23.62 -11.54 -16.25
N LEU A 440 23.11 -11.01 -15.15
CA LEU A 440 21.67 -10.96 -14.86
C LEU A 440 20.91 -9.99 -15.76
N GLU A 441 21.48 -8.81 -16.03
CA GLU A 441 20.92 -7.84 -16.98
C GLU A 441 20.84 -8.41 -18.40
N GLU A 442 21.85 -9.17 -18.83
CA GLU A 442 21.90 -9.83 -20.13
C GLU A 442 20.92 -11.00 -20.24
N LYS A 443 20.74 -11.80 -19.18
CA LYS A 443 19.82 -12.95 -19.18
C LYS A 443 18.35 -12.54 -19.03
N PHE A 444 18.05 -11.44 -18.34
CA PHE A 444 16.67 -11.02 -18.02
C PHE A 444 16.37 -9.56 -18.39
N PRO A 445 16.57 -9.15 -19.65
CA PRO A 445 16.48 -7.75 -20.06
C PRO A 445 15.06 -7.18 -19.88
N GLU A 446 14.02 -7.99 -20.11
CA GLU A 446 12.63 -7.56 -19.97
C GLU A 446 12.21 -7.32 -18.52
N LYS A 447 12.62 -8.20 -17.59
CA LYS A 447 12.39 -8.00 -16.14
C LYS A 447 13.07 -6.72 -15.64
N PHE A 448 14.30 -6.47 -16.08
CA PHE A 448 15.01 -5.23 -15.73
C PHE A 448 14.35 -3.98 -16.29
N ALA A 449 13.87 -4.03 -17.54
CA ALA A 449 13.15 -2.92 -18.15
C ALA A 449 11.84 -2.63 -17.40
N GLU A 450 11.12 -3.67 -16.98
CA GLU A 450 9.93 -3.54 -16.15
C GLU A 450 10.26 -2.93 -14.77
N TRP A 451 11.28 -3.44 -14.10
CA TRP A 451 11.68 -2.94 -12.78
C TRP A 451 12.18 -1.51 -12.84
N LYS A 452 12.92 -1.11 -13.89
CA LYS A 452 13.32 0.29 -14.12
C LYS A 452 12.09 1.18 -14.32
N ARG A 453 11.15 0.81 -15.18
CA ARG A 453 9.90 1.59 -15.36
C ARG A 453 9.10 1.71 -14.06
N ARG A 454 9.12 0.68 -13.23
CA ARG A 454 8.43 0.68 -11.92
C ARG A 454 9.18 1.53 -10.90
N ALA A 455 10.51 1.51 -10.91
CA ALA A 455 11.38 2.33 -10.07
C ALA A 455 11.30 3.83 -10.41
N GLU A 456 11.18 4.17 -11.69
CA GLU A 456 11.04 5.57 -12.17
C GLU A 456 9.74 6.24 -11.71
N LYS A 457 8.71 5.44 -11.39
CA LYS A 457 7.46 5.92 -10.80
C LYS A 457 7.53 6.08 -9.28
N MET A 458 8.68 5.79 -8.67
CA MET A 458 8.92 5.94 -7.23
C MET A 458 9.87 7.11 -6.95
N PRO A 459 9.85 7.71 -5.75
CA PRO A 459 10.88 8.66 -5.32
C PRO A 459 12.29 8.08 -5.48
N ALA A 460 13.27 8.89 -5.88
CA ALA A 460 14.60 8.41 -6.33
C ALA A 460 15.34 7.47 -5.34
N ALA A 461 15.23 7.74 -4.03
CA ALA A 461 15.80 6.86 -3.00
C ALA A 461 15.09 5.49 -2.94
N MET A 462 13.77 5.44 -3.14
CA MET A 462 13.00 4.19 -3.19
C MET A 462 13.20 3.44 -4.51
N GLY A 463 13.32 4.16 -5.63
CA GLY A 463 13.55 3.56 -6.93
C GLY A 463 14.89 2.83 -7.01
N SER A 464 15.95 3.46 -6.48
CA SER A 464 17.29 2.85 -6.41
C SER A 464 17.32 1.62 -5.48
N GLU A 465 16.69 1.71 -4.30
CA GLU A 465 16.64 0.59 -3.36
C GLU A 465 15.76 -0.57 -3.86
N TYR A 466 14.65 -0.28 -4.53
CA TYR A 466 13.79 -1.27 -5.19
C TYR A 466 14.56 -2.04 -6.27
N LEU A 467 15.32 -1.32 -7.11
CA LEU A 467 16.10 -1.94 -8.19
C LEU A 467 17.16 -2.87 -7.62
N GLU A 468 17.91 -2.39 -6.63
CA GLU A 468 18.99 -3.14 -5.99
C GLU A 468 18.46 -4.38 -5.24
N GLN A 469 17.27 -4.31 -4.64
CA GLN A 469 16.61 -5.47 -4.03
C GLN A 469 16.10 -6.49 -5.04
N LYS A 470 15.48 -6.04 -6.13
CA LYS A 470 15.04 -6.95 -7.20
C LYS A 470 16.24 -7.65 -7.85
N LEU A 471 17.35 -6.94 -8.02
CA LEU A 471 18.66 -7.48 -8.41
C LEU A 471 19.16 -8.54 -7.42
N ARG A 472 19.12 -8.27 -6.12
CA ARG A 472 19.49 -9.22 -5.05
C ARG A 472 18.63 -10.47 -5.07
N THR A 473 17.33 -10.29 -5.24
CA THR A 473 16.34 -11.38 -5.32
C THR A 473 16.59 -12.23 -6.55
N LEU A 474 16.76 -11.61 -7.73
CA LEU A 474 17.03 -12.32 -8.98
C LEU A 474 18.37 -13.04 -8.94
N ALA A 475 19.41 -12.42 -8.37
CA ALA A 475 20.69 -13.07 -8.16
C ALA A 475 20.52 -14.35 -7.32
N MET A 476 19.72 -14.28 -6.25
CA MET A 476 19.41 -15.41 -5.39
C MET A 476 18.53 -16.49 -6.05
N GLU A 477 17.54 -16.10 -6.86
CA GLU A 477 16.66 -17.00 -7.62
C GLU A 477 17.42 -17.76 -8.72
N GLN A 478 18.21 -17.03 -9.50
CA GLN A 478 18.90 -17.56 -10.68
C GLN A 478 20.23 -18.24 -10.35
N LEU A 479 20.60 -18.22 -9.08
CA LEU A 479 21.82 -18.81 -8.53
C LEU A 479 22.07 -20.29 -8.96
N PRO A 480 21.05 -21.17 -9.12
CA PRO A 480 21.24 -22.54 -9.64
C PRO A 480 21.56 -22.62 -11.15
N GLN A 481 21.22 -21.59 -11.92
CA GLN A 481 21.30 -21.55 -13.40
C GLN A 481 22.48 -20.71 -13.91
N MET A 482 23.28 -20.18 -12.99
CA MET A 482 24.38 -19.26 -13.29
C MET A 482 25.64 -20.00 -13.71
N THR A 483 26.33 -19.45 -14.71
CA THR A 483 27.43 -20.13 -15.40
C THR A 483 28.81 -19.63 -14.99
N SER A 484 28.89 -18.62 -14.11
CA SER A 484 30.16 -18.01 -13.72
C SER A 484 31.09 -19.02 -13.02
N PRO A 485 32.39 -19.08 -13.39
CA PRO A 485 33.36 -20.02 -12.83
C PRO A 485 33.57 -19.92 -11.31
N SER A 486 33.28 -18.78 -10.69
CA SER A 486 33.41 -18.57 -9.23
C SER A 486 32.31 -19.25 -8.41
N MET A 487 31.19 -19.65 -9.03
CA MET A 487 29.99 -20.09 -8.32
C MET A 487 29.71 -21.59 -8.50
N LYS A 488 30.07 -22.17 -9.65
CA LYS A 488 29.94 -23.62 -9.94
C LYS A 488 30.70 -24.54 -8.97
N ASN A 489 31.84 -24.08 -8.46
CA ASN A 489 32.65 -24.86 -7.50
C ASN A 489 32.26 -24.62 -6.04
N THR A 490 31.38 -23.64 -5.77
CA THR A 490 31.17 -23.06 -4.45
C THR A 490 29.86 -23.50 -3.79
N MET A 491 28.95 -24.11 -4.57
CA MET A 491 27.58 -24.41 -4.13
C MET A 491 27.10 -25.76 -4.67
N LYS A 492 27.75 -26.86 -4.26
CA LYS A 492 27.14 -28.20 -4.39
C LYS A 492 25.82 -28.18 -3.60
N ASP A 493 24.70 -28.51 -4.25
CA ASP A 493 23.41 -28.57 -3.56
C ASP A 493 23.48 -29.69 -2.50
N MET A 494 23.31 -29.32 -1.23
CA MET A 494 23.30 -30.25 -0.10
C MET A 494 21.90 -30.84 0.06
N GLU A 495 21.37 -31.42 -1.03
CA GLU A 495 20.01 -31.93 -1.07
C GLU A 495 19.78 -32.98 0.03
N SER A 496 18.58 -32.97 0.60
CA SER A 496 18.11 -33.97 1.57
C SER A 496 19.04 -34.18 2.76
N SER A 497 19.69 -33.11 3.24
CA SER A 497 20.67 -33.17 4.33
C SER A 497 20.13 -32.55 5.62
N ILE A 498 20.49 -33.12 6.76
CA ILE A 498 19.89 -32.81 8.07
C ILE A 498 20.97 -32.46 9.08
N ALA A 499 20.94 -31.24 9.64
CA ALA A 499 21.73 -30.82 10.79
C ALA A 499 20.81 -30.49 11.96
N ILE A 500 20.87 -31.25 13.06
CA ILE A 500 20.04 -31.03 14.25
C ILE A 500 20.94 -30.91 15.48
N GLY A 501 20.92 -29.74 16.11
CA GLY A 501 21.68 -29.42 17.31
C GLY A 501 22.37 -28.06 17.22
N ARG A 502 22.86 -27.57 18.36
CA ARG A 502 23.63 -26.32 18.42
C ARG A 502 24.96 -26.51 17.69
N ARG A 503 25.29 -25.63 16.73
CA ARG A 503 26.55 -25.65 15.96
C ARG A 503 26.81 -26.96 15.20
N THR A 504 25.75 -27.69 14.86
CA THR A 504 25.81 -28.92 14.07
C THR A 504 26.07 -28.58 12.60
N LYS A 505 26.99 -29.27 11.93
CA LYS A 505 27.48 -28.88 10.60
C LYS A 505 27.45 -30.05 9.61
N VAL A 506 26.80 -29.88 8.47
CA VAL A 506 26.76 -30.86 7.38
C VAL A 506 27.26 -30.22 6.10
N TYR A 507 28.34 -30.77 5.55
CA TYR A 507 28.97 -30.28 4.32
C TYR A 507 28.91 -31.27 3.14
N SER A 508 27.97 -32.22 3.21
CA SER A 508 27.78 -33.25 2.18
C SER A 508 26.30 -33.48 1.91
N ALA A 509 25.98 -34.00 0.73
CA ALA A 509 24.60 -34.24 0.31
C ALA A 509 24.05 -35.53 0.93
N SER A 510 22.73 -35.62 1.12
CA SER A 510 22.04 -36.76 1.75
C SER A 510 22.63 -37.17 3.11
N ALA A 511 23.28 -36.25 3.82
CA ALA A 511 24.00 -36.54 5.06
C ALA A 511 23.22 -36.08 6.29
N VAL A 512 23.47 -36.73 7.43
CA VAL A 512 22.74 -36.48 8.68
C VAL A 512 23.71 -36.26 9.83
N ALA A 513 23.63 -35.11 10.49
CA ALA A 513 24.32 -34.84 11.75
C ALA A 513 23.29 -34.51 12.84
N ILE A 514 23.33 -35.23 13.95
CA ILE A 514 22.40 -35.04 15.08
C ILE A 514 23.20 -35.00 16.38
N GLY A 515 23.05 -33.92 17.15
CA GLY A 515 23.79 -33.64 18.37
C GLY A 515 24.52 -32.30 18.27
N ALA A 516 24.68 -31.61 19.40
CA ALA A 516 25.44 -30.36 19.42
C ALA A 516 26.86 -30.59 18.86
N GLU A 517 27.36 -29.68 18.03
CA GLU A 517 28.69 -29.74 17.41
C GLU A 517 28.98 -31.04 16.63
N ALA A 518 27.95 -31.85 16.32
CA ALA A 518 28.09 -33.00 15.44
C ALA A 518 28.37 -32.52 14.01
N LYS A 519 29.20 -33.28 13.28
CA LYS A 519 29.72 -32.83 11.99
C LYS A 519 29.81 -33.96 10.98
N VAL A 520 29.36 -33.68 9.76
CA VAL A 520 29.69 -34.45 8.56
C VAL A 520 30.62 -33.60 7.70
N GLY A 521 31.82 -34.12 7.42
CA GLY A 521 32.80 -33.48 6.54
C GLY A 521 32.37 -33.36 5.08
N GLU A 522 33.26 -32.84 4.24
CA GLU A 522 33.03 -32.65 2.80
C GLU A 522 33.20 -33.97 2.03
N ASN A 523 32.47 -34.13 0.92
CA ASN A 523 32.53 -35.30 0.02
C ASN A 523 32.17 -36.64 0.69
N LEU A 524 31.30 -36.61 1.68
CA LEU A 524 30.82 -37.75 2.47
C LEU A 524 29.32 -37.93 2.27
N ASP A 525 28.89 -38.02 1.00
CA ASP A 525 27.47 -38.10 0.67
C ASP A 525 26.86 -39.36 1.31
N GLY A 526 25.76 -39.19 2.05
CA GLY A 526 25.12 -40.26 2.81
C GLY A 526 25.71 -40.55 4.21
N ALA A 527 26.74 -39.83 4.66
CA ALA A 527 27.33 -40.05 5.98
C ALA A 527 26.41 -39.61 7.11
N ILE A 528 26.57 -40.27 8.26
CA ILE A 528 25.76 -40.02 9.45
C ILE A 528 26.68 -39.76 10.65
N ALA A 529 26.49 -38.66 11.37
CA ALA A 529 27.14 -38.36 12.64
C ALA A 529 26.09 -38.24 13.76
N LEU A 530 26.11 -39.14 14.73
CA LEU A 530 25.14 -39.17 15.85
C LEU A 530 25.82 -38.95 17.19
N GLY A 531 25.30 -38.01 17.97
CA GLY A 531 25.80 -37.65 19.29
C GLY A 531 26.61 -36.34 19.30
N ASN A 532 26.69 -35.73 20.48
CA ASN A 532 27.41 -34.47 20.69
C ASN A 532 28.87 -34.58 20.23
N GLN A 533 29.37 -33.63 19.44
CA GLN A 533 30.75 -33.60 18.93
C GLN A 533 31.15 -34.82 18.06
N SER A 534 30.20 -35.64 17.58
CA SER A 534 30.50 -36.74 16.66
C SER A 534 30.98 -36.23 15.31
N LEU A 535 31.94 -36.92 14.69
CA LEU A 535 32.56 -36.48 13.45
C LEU A 535 32.61 -37.65 12.44
N ALA A 536 31.88 -37.52 11.33
CA ALA A 536 32.00 -38.43 10.21
C ALA A 536 33.05 -37.90 9.22
N THR A 537 34.09 -38.71 8.96
CA THR A 537 35.23 -38.38 8.08
C THR A 537 35.51 -39.43 7.00
N ARG A 538 34.86 -40.60 7.05
CA ARG A 538 35.18 -41.74 6.18
C ARG A 538 34.15 -41.93 5.06
N ASN A 539 34.63 -41.97 3.82
CA ASN A 539 33.81 -42.17 2.62
C ASN A 539 33.63 -43.65 2.28
N ALA A 540 32.71 -43.96 1.36
CA ALA A 540 32.60 -45.27 0.73
C ALA A 540 33.95 -45.71 0.12
N GLY A 541 34.21 -47.01 0.11
CA GLY A 541 35.46 -47.59 -0.39
C GLY A 541 36.56 -47.77 0.66
N SER A 542 36.34 -47.30 1.90
CA SER A 542 37.28 -47.49 3.00
C SER A 542 37.27 -48.96 3.47
N PHE A 543 38.45 -49.58 3.54
CA PHE A 543 38.62 -50.93 4.08
C PHE A 543 38.61 -50.90 5.62
N GLY A 544 37.90 -51.84 6.23
CA GLY A 544 37.87 -52.06 7.68
C GLY A 544 39.14 -52.74 8.16
N TYR A 545 39.63 -52.38 9.34
CA TYR A 545 40.86 -52.96 9.88
C TYR A 545 40.67 -54.45 10.23
N ASP A 546 41.58 -55.30 9.76
CA ASP A 546 41.67 -56.69 10.19
C ASP A 546 42.78 -56.86 11.24
N PRO A 547 42.43 -57.16 12.50
CA PRO A 547 43.40 -57.31 13.58
C PRO A 547 44.22 -58.60 13.49
N THR A 548 43.86 -59.56 12.62
CA THR A 548 44.57 -60.85 12.53
C THR A 548 45.75 -60.82 11.56
N SER A 549 45.72 -59.92 10.58
CA SER A 549 46.77 -59.75 9.57
C SER A 549 47.38 -58.35 9.50
N ASP A 550 46.90 -57.42 10.34
CA ASP A 550 47.19 -55.98 10.29
C ASP A 550 46.87 -55.34 8.92
N ALA A 551 46.01 -55.97 8.12
CA ALA A 551 45.64 -55.45 6.82
C ALA A 551 44.82 -54.16 6.96
N THR A 552 45.24 -53.12 6.23
CA THR A 552 44.53 -51.84 6.10
C THR A 552 44.00 -51.61 4.68
N THR A 553 44.24 -52.55 3.77
CA THR A 553 43.70 -52.54 2.41
C THR A 553 43.17 -53.93 2.02
N TRP A 554 42.22 -53.96 1.09
CA TRP A 554 41.72 -55.23 0.52
C TRP A 554 42.83 -56.07 -0.12
N THR A 555 43.84 -55.41 -0.70
CA THR A 555 44.97 -56.09 -1.34
C THR A 555 45.82 -56.84 -0.31
N ASP A 556 46.11 -56.19 0.83
CA ASP A 556 46.88 -56.81 1.91
C ASP A 556 46.09 -57.91 2.60
N PHE A 557 44.79 -57.70 2.79
CA PHE A 557 43.88 -58.70 3.34
C PHE A 557 43.81 -59.96 2.47
N LYS A 558 43.63 -59.82 1.14
CA LYS A 558 43.65 -60.98 0.21
C LYS A 558 45.00 -61.72 0.21
N LYS A 559 46.09 -61.03 0.53
CA LYS A 559 47.42 -61.66 0.62
C LYS A 559 47.56 -62.50 1.88
N ALA A 560 46.95 -62.08 2.98
CA ALA A 560 46.92 -62.82 4.23
C ALA A 560 45.84 -63.91 4.26
N HIS A 561 44.73 -63.68 3.56
CA HIS A 561 43.55 -64.55 3.47
C HIS A 561 43.23 -64.92 2.01
N PRO A 562 44.04 -65.78 1.37
CA PRO A 562 43.83 -66.19 -0.02
C PRO A 562 42.51 -66.96 -0.23
N GLU A 563 41.88 -67.44 0.83
CA GLU A 563 40.54 -68.04 0.85
C GLU A 563 39.38 -67.03 0.72
N ALA A 564 39.63 -65.74 0.94
CA ALA A 564 38.60 -64.71 0.93
C ALA A 564 38.32 -64.17 -0.49
N GLY A 565 37.10 -64.40 -0.99
CA GLY A 565 36.62 -63.89 -2.28
C GLY A 565 36.79 -64.88 -3.46
N ILE A 566 36.79 -64.36 -4.69
CA ILE A 566 37.01 -65.15 -5.91
C ILE A 566 38.51 -65.29 -6.20
N SER A 567 38.92 -66.39 -6.85
CA SER A 567 40.34 -66.63 -7.17
C SER A 567 40.89 -65.56 -8.13
N ALA A 568 42.20 -65.27 -8.04
CA ALA A 568 42.86 -64.29 -8.92
C ALA A 568 42.68 -64.60 -10.42
N ALA A 569 42.59 -65.88 -10.78
CA ALA A 569 42.32 -66.32 -12.14
C ALA A 569 40.89 -65.96 -12.58
N ARG A 570 39.88 -66.17 -11.72
CA ARG A 570 38.49 -65.80 -11.99
C ARG A 570 38.30 -64.27 -12.01
N GLU A 571 39.02 -63.54 -11.17
CA GLU A 571 39.00 -62.07 -11.17
C GLU A 571 39.49 -61.48 -12.50
N GLN A 572 40.61 -62.00 -13.05
CA GLN A 572 41.12 -61.60 -14.37
C GLN A 572 40.16 -61.98 -15.51
N GLU A 573 39.53 -63.16 -15.42
CA GLU A 573 38.54 -63.61 -16.39
C GLU A 573 37.30 -62.71 -16.40
N ILE A 574 36.74 -62.38 -15.24
CA ILE A 574 35.60 -61.47 -15.11
C ILE A 574 35.93 -60.09 -15.66
N GLN A 575 37.10 -59.53 -15.35
CA GLN A 575 37.52 -58.23 -15.88
C GLN A 575 37.62 -58.25 -17.41
N ARG A 576 38.11 -59.35 -17.99
CA ARG A 576 38.13 -59.53 -19.43
C ARG A 576 36.71 -59.61 -20.01
N GLU A 577 35.83 -60.43 -19.44
CA GLU A 577 34.43 -60.53 -19.90
C GLU A 577 33.70 -59.18 -19.82
N MET A 578 33.91 -58.40 -18.76
CA MET A 578 33.32 -57.07 -18.61
C MET A 578 33.86 -56.07 -19.65
N ASN A 579 35.15 -56.13 -19.99
CA ASN A 579 35.74 -55.32 -21.06
C ASN A 579 35.18 -55.72 -22.43
N ASP A 580 35.03 -57.02 -22.69
CA ASP A 580 34.43 -57.53 -23.94
C ASP A 580 32.97 -57.06 -24.08
N ILE A 581 32.17 -57.13 -23.01
CA ILE A 581 30.79 -56.61 -22.98
C ILE A 581 30.77 -55.10 -23.22
N SER A 582 31.65 -54.34 -22.56
CA SER A 582 31.71 -52.88 -22.71
C SER A 582 32.04 -52.47 -24.15
N ASN A 583 32.96 -53.19 -24.79
CA ASN A 583 33.30 -53.00 -26.20
C ASN A 583 32.12 -53.33 -27.11
N GLU A 584 31.38 -54.40 -26.84
CA GLU A 584 30.19 -54.79 -27.61
C GLU A 584 29.08 -53.73 -27.51
N VAL A 585 28.79 -53.24 -26.30
CA VAL A 585 27.81 -52.16 -26.08
C VAL A 585 28.23 -50.86 -26.78
N ALA A 586 29.52 -50.50 -26.71
CA ALA A 586 30.05 -49.31 -27.38
C ALA A 586 29.89 -49.39 -28.92
N GLN A 587 30.04 -50.57 -29.50
CA GLN A 587 29.83 -50.79 -30.95
C GLN A 587 28.35 -50.74 -31.34
N MET A 588 27.44 -51.10 -30.44
CA MET A 588 25.98 -51.05 -30.69
C MET A 588 25.42 -49.62 -30.72
N GLY A 589 26.01 -48.68 -29.97
CA GLY A 589 25.53 -47.30 -29.88
C GLY A 589 25.36 -46.60 -31.24
N PRO A 590 26.40 -46.57 -32.10
CA PRO A 590 26.30 -46.02 -33.45
C PRO A 590 25.24 -46.72 -34.31
N THR A 591 25.07 -48.05 -34.17
CA THR A 591 24.06 -48.82 -34.92
C THR A 591 22.65 -48.49 -34.45
N TYR A 592 22.42 -48.34 -33.15
CA TYR A 592 21.14 -47.92 -32.58
C TYR A 592 20.77 -46.51 -33.06
N GLN A 593 21.71 -45.57 -32.99
CA GLN A 593 21.49 -44.20 -33.46
C GLN A 593 21.18 -44.15 -34.97
N ALA A 594 21.84 -44.99 -35.78
CA ALA A 594 21.52 -45.09 -37.20
C ALA A 594 20.08 -45.55 -37.46
N TRP A 595 19.53 -46.44 -36.63
CA TRP A 595 18.12 -46.86 -36.73
C TRP A 595 17.14 -45.81 -36.22
N VAL A 596 17.50 -45.04 -35.19
CA VAL A 596 16.73 -43.87 -34.73
C VAL A 596 16.65 -42.81 -35.83
N ASP A 597 17.75 -42.56 -36.53
CA ASP A 597 17.80 -41.62 -37.67
C ASP A 597 16.93 -42.12 -38.84
N LYS A 598 16.91 -43.45 -39.11
CA LYS A 598 16.04 -44.08 -40.13
C LYS A 598 14.55 -44.03 -39.79
N GLU A 599 14.18 -44.00 -38.51
CA GLU A 599 12.80 -43.76 -38.07
C GLU A 599 12.40 -42.28 -38.18
N LYS A 600 13.28 -41.37 -37.74
CA LYS A 600 12.99 -39.93 -37.66
C LYS A 600 13.00 -39.25 -39.03
N TYR A 601 13.82 -39.76 -39.97
CA TYR A 601 14.00 -39.19 -41.31
C TYR A 601 13.82 -40.24 -42.43
N PRO A 602 12.66 -40.89 -42.54
CA PRO A 602 12.46 -42.02 -43.45
C PRO A 602 12.63 -41.65 -44.94
N ASP A 603 12.36 -40.39 -45.31
CA ASP A 603 12.52 -39.90 -46.68
C ASP A 603 13.99 -39.76 -47.11
N LYS A 604 14.92 -39.64 -46.15
CA LYS A 604 16.37 -39.64 -46.40
C LYS A 604 16.88 -41.03 -46.81
N TYR A 605 16.13 -42.08 -46.51
CA TYR A 605 16.48 -43.50 -46.74
C TYR A 605 15.52 -44.17 -47.72
N LEU A 606 15.05 -43.43 -48.73
CA LEU A 606 14.00 -43.87 -49.67
C LEU A 606 14.38 -45.15 -50.44
N ASP A 607 15.62 -45.30 -50.86
CA ASP A 607 16.07 -46.47 -51.63
C ASP A 607 16.13 -47.74 -50.76
N GLU A 608 16.60 -47.62 -49.50
CA GLU A 608 16.58 -48.72 -48.52
C GLU A 608 15.15 -49.13 -48.17
N ARG A 609 14.25 -48.14 -48.04
CA ARG A 609 12.84 -48.36 -47.76
C ARG A 609 12.14 -49.12 -48.90
N LYS A 610 12.39 -48.72 -50.15
CA LYS A 610 11.85 -49.40 -51.35
C LYS A 610 12.35 -50.84 -51.46
N ALA A 611 13.64 -51.08 -51.25
CA ALA A 611 14.22 -52.42 -51.26
C ALA A 611 13.62 -53.33 -50.15
N TYR A 612 13.36 -52.77 -48.97
CA TYR A 612 12.67 -53.49 -47.89
C TYR A 612 11.22 -53.84 -48.28
N ALA A 613 10.48 -52.90 -48.88
CA ALA A 613 9.10 -53.13 -49.32
C ALA A 613 9.00 -54.21 -50.42
N GLU A 614 9.91 -54.19 -51.40
CA GLU A 614 9.97 -55.18 -52.48
C GLU A 614 10.30 -56.60 -51.98
N SER A 615 11.23 -56.71 -51.02
CA SER A 615 11.61 -58.00 -50.42
C SER A 615 10.54 -58.60 -49.50
N HIS A 616 9.58 -57.80 -49.02
CA HIS A 616 8.50 -58.22 -48.14
C HIS A 616 7.13 -58.31 -48.86
N GLY A 617 7.12 -58.27 -50.20
CA GLY A 617 5.95 -58.58 -51.02
C GLY A 617 4.88 -57.49 -51.09
N ASN A 618 5.19 -56.26 -50.66
CA ASN A 618 4.26 -55.14 -50.67
C ASN A 618 4.17 -54.48 -52.05
N ARG A 619 2.95 -54.29 -52.57
CA ARG A 619 2.72 -53.57 -53.83
C ARG A 619 2.78 -52.05 -53.61
N LEU A 620 3.56 -51.37 -54.43
CA LEU A 620 3.95 -49.96 -54.41
C LEU A 620 2.79 -48.94 -54.61
N ASN A 621 1.70 -49.02 -53.84
CA ASN A 621 0.64 -48.00 -53.86
C ASN A 621 0.01 -47.79 -52.47
N GLY A 622 0.50 -46.78 -51.74
CA GLY A 622 -0.26 -46.02 -50.74
C GLY A 622 -0.32 -46.55 -49.30
N ASN A 623 0.13 -45.70 -48.37
CA ASN A 623 -0.04 -45.71 -46.90
C ASN A 623 0.55 -46.87 -46.07
N ASN A 624 0.69 -48.09 -46.58
CA ASN A 624 1.18 -49.22 -45.75
C ASN A 624 2.72 -49.37 -45.74
N GLU A 625 3.42 -48.88 -46.79
CA GLU A 625 4.89 -48.96 -46.90
C GLU A 625 5.62 -48.18 -45.79
N TRP A 626 5.10 -47.00 -45.44
CA TRP A 626 5.69 -46.14 -44.41
C TRP A 626 5.55 -46.74 -43.01
N ALA A 627 4.36 -47.27 -42.70
CA ALA A 627 4.09 -47.90 -41.42
C ALA A 627 4.96 -49.15 -41.23
N ASP A 628 5.10 -49.99 -42.27
CA ASP A 628 5.92 -51.20 -42.22
C ASP A 628 7.41 -50.89 -42.05
N TRP A 629 7.92 -49.82 -42.66
CA TRP A 629 9.30 -49.35 -42.46
C TRP A 629 9.56 -48.81 -41.06
N VAL A 630 8.66 -47.95 -40.54
CA VAL A 630 8.79 -47.42 -39.17
C VAL A 630 8.70 -48.55 -38.15
N MET A 631 7.81 -49.53 -38.36
CA MET A 631 7.73 -50.73 -37.53
C MET A 631 8.99 -51.58 -37.63
N HIS A 632 9.59 -51.72 -38.82
CA HIS A 632 10.88 -52.38 -38.98
C HIS A 632 11.99 -51.68 -38.21
N ALA A 633 12.15 -50.36 -38.38
CA ALA A 633 13.15 -49.57 -37.67
C ALA A 633 12.99 -49.68 -36.15
N ARG A 634 11.75 -49.63 -35.64
CA ARG A 634 11.44 -49.85 -34.22
C ARG A 634 11.75 -51.27 -33.76
N ASN A 635 11.47 -52.29 -34.57
CA ASN A 635 11.79 -53.67 -34.24
C ASN A 635 13.31 -53.88 -34.15
N GLU A 636 14.09 -53.25 -35.04
CA GLU A 636 15.56 -53.30 -34.98
C GLU A 636 16.13 -52.50 -33.79
N GLN A 637 15.55 -51.33 -33.48
CA GLN A 637 15.85 -50.60 -32.24
C GLN A 637 15.55 -51.46 -31.00
N GLN A 638 14.40 -52.13 -30.96
CA GLN A 638 13.99 -52.97 -29.85
C GLN A 638 14.89 -54.20 -29.69
N LYS A 639 15.36 -54.83 -30.78
CA LYS A 639 16.33 -55.92 -30.73
C LYS A 639 17.67 -55.46 -30.13
N LEU A 640 18.17 -54.30 -30.56
CA LEU A 640 19.38 -53.70 -30.01
C LEU A 640 19.20 -53.30 -28.54
N TRP A 641 18.03 -52.78 -28.17
CA TRP A 641 17.71 -52.43 -26.79
C TRP A 641 17.64 -53.68 -25.89
N ASN A 642 16.94 -54.74 -26.32
CA ASN A 642 16.86 -56.00 -25.58
C ASN A 642 18.25 -56.63 -25.39
N LYS A 643 19.08 -56.64 -26.45
CA LYS A 643 20.47 -57.12 -26.37
C LYS A 643 21.32 -56.23 -25.44
N GLY A 644 21.11 -54.92 -25.46
CA GLY A 644 21.74 -53.99 -24.53
C GLY A 644 21.37 -54.26 -23.07
N GLN A 645 20.09 -54.58 -22.79
CA GLN A 645 19.63 -55.00 -21.46
C GLN A 645 20.27 -56.31 -21.04
N GLU A 646 20.30 -57.33 -21.89
CA GLU A 646 20.93 -58.62 -21.59
C GLU A 646 22.43 -58.48 -21.27
N LEU A 647 23.15 -57.69 -22.07
CA LEU A 647 24.56 -57.38 -21.83
C LEU A 647 24.75 -56.58 -20.54
N THR A 648 23.85 -55.66 -20.24
CA THR A 648 23.86 -54.89 -18.98
C THR A 648 23.60 -55.78 -17.78
N ASP A 649 22.65 -56.69 -17.85
CA ASP A 649 22.37 -57.68 -16.80
C ASP A 649 23.55 -58.63 -16.59
N LYS A 650 24.18 -59.09 -17.68
CA LYS A 650 25.38 -59.92 -17.62
C LYS A 650 26.55 -59.16 -16.98
N TYR A 651 26.77 -57.91 -17.38
CA TYR A 651 27.77 -57.03 -16.77
C TYR A 651 27.52 -56.83 -15.27
N ASN A 652 26.26 -56.54 -14.89
CA ASN A 652 25.87 -56.35 -13.49
C ASN A 652 26.05 -57.62 -12.66
N ASN A 653 25.77 -58.80 -13.23
CA ASN A 653 25.97 -60.08 -12.54
C ASN A 653 27.47 -60.42 -12.37
N LEU A 654 28.28 -60.18 -13.40
CA LEU A 654 29.75 -60.30 -13.31
C LEU A 654 30.33 -59.31 -12.29
N GLN A 655 29.80 -58.08 -12.24
CA GLN A 655 30.20 -57.08 -11.24
C GLN A 655 29.78 -57.47 -9.81
N LYS A 656 28.64 -58.14 -9.64
CA LYS A 656 28.23 -58.74 -8.35
C LYS A 656 29.16 -59.88 -7.94
N GLU A 657 29.56 -60.74 -8.87
CA GLU A 657 30.51 -61.83 -8.64
C GLU A 657 31.91 -61.29 -8.26
N LEU A 658 32.40 -60.27 -8.98
CA LEU A 658 33.65 -59.55 -8.67
C LEU A 658 33.65 -58.92 -7.26
N ASN A 659 32.49 -58.46 -6.80
CA ASN A 659 32.30 -57.89 -5.47
C ASN A 659 31.99 -58.94 -4.38
N GLY A 660 32.02 -60.24 -4.71
CA GLY A 660 31.96 -61.35 -3.76
C GLY A 660 30.80 -62.34 -3.94
N GLY A 661 29.81 -62.08 -4.79
CA GLY A 661 28.64 -62.97 -4.91
C GLY A 661 27.77 -63.02 -3.65
N ALA A 662 27.14 -64.17 -3.36
CA ALA A 662 26.16 -64.34 -2.26
C ALA A 662 26.78 -64.33 -0.84
N ASN A 663 28.09 -64.54 -0.72
CA ASN A 663 28.86 -64.32 0.49
C ASN A 663 29.69 -63.05 0.27
N LEU A 664 29.42 -61.99 1.02
CA LEU A 664 29.89 -60.62 0.79
C LEU A 664 31.42 -60.46 0.99
N GLY A 665 32.27 -61.23 0.33
CA GLY A 665 33.72 -61.29 0.61
C GLY A 665 34.40 -59.92 0.62
N LYS A 666 34.17 -59.08 -0.40
CA LYS A 666 34.70 -57.71 -0.46
C LYS A 666 33.78 -56.70 0.25
N GLY A 667 32.46 -56.92 0.19
CA GLY A 667 31.45 -56.02 0.74
C GLY A 667 31.30 -56.05 2.27
N ALA A 668 31.77 -57.10 2.93
CA ALA A 668 31.81 -57.20 4.40
C ALA A 668 32.94 -56.34 5.00
N TRP A 669 34.00 -56.09 4.24
CA TRP A 669 35.18 -55.37 4.70
C TRP A 669 35.32 -53.98 4.10
N ILE A 670 34.66 -53.69 2.97
CA ILE A 670 34.69 -52.36 2.35
C ILE A 670 33.29 -51.75 2.39
N GLY A 671 33.15 -50.65 3.13
CA GLY A 671 31.90 -49.90 3.19
C GLY A 671 31.50 -49.39 1.80
N ASN A 672 30.31 -49.71 1.33
CA ASN A 672 29.78 -49.22 0.04
C ASN A 672 29.06 -47.86 0.18
N LYS A 673 28.95 -47.33 1.40
CA LYS A 673 28.40 -46.03 1.76
C LYS A 673 29.34 -45.33 2.75
N ALA A 674 29.19 -44.02 2.88
CA ALA A 674 29.94 -43.24 3.85
C ALA A 674 29.59 -43.65 5.30
N ALA A 675 30.51 -43.43 6.22
CA ALA A 675 30.45 -44.02 7.55
C ALA A 675 29.35 -43.45 8.45
N LEU A 676 28.86 -44.29 9.37
CA LEU A 676 28.16 -43.88 10.59
C LEU A 676 29.20 -43.60 11.69
N ALA A 677 29.29 -42.35 12.12
CA ALA A 677 30.11 -41.92 13.25
C ALA A 677 29.23 -41.71 14.49
N ILE A 678 29.58 -42.38 15.58
CA ILE A 678 28.95 -42.20 16.91
C ILE A 678 29.91 -41.53 17.90
N GLY A 679 31.03 -41.03 17.41
CA GLY A 679 32.11 -40.40 18.18
C GLY A 679 33.01 -39.59 17.25
N ASN A 680 34.14 -39.15 17.79
CA ASN A 680 35.13 -38.37 17.09
C ASN A 680 36.51 -38.80 17.60
N GLU A 681 37.24 -39.52 16.76
CA GLU A 681 38.58 -40.05 17.07
C GLU A 681 39.60 -38.93 17.29
N GLU A 682 39.51 -37.85 16.51
CA GLU A 682 40.41 -36.70 16.56
C GLU A 682 40.33 -35.99 17.93
N ASP A 683 39.12 -35.88 18.48
CA ASP A 683 38.87 -35.26 19.79
C ASP A 683 38.74 -36.29 20.94
N GLY A 684 39.04 -37.57 20.69
CA GLY A 684 38.96 -38.64 21.71
C GLY A 684 37.55 -38.96 22.23
N VAL A 685 36.50 -38.54 21.50
CA VAL A 685 35.10 -38.78 21.87
C VAL A 685 34.70 -40.20 21.42
N THR A 686 34.45 -41.08 22.39
CA THR A 686 33.94 -42.44 22.12
C THR A 686 32.60 -42.66 22.82
N ARG A 687 31.80 -43.60 22.29
CA ARG A 687 30.49 -43.96 22.85
C ARG A 687 30.28 -45.47 22.84
N GLN A 688 29.62 -45.96 23.87
CA GLN A 688 29.11 -47.32 23.90
C GLN A 688 27.83 -47.42 23.06
N ILE A 689 27.73 -48.48 22.25
CA ILE A 689 26.47 -48.94 21.66
C ILE A 689 25.96 -50.07 22.55
N THR A 690 24.80 -49.90 23.18
CA THR A 690 24.21 -50.90 24.08
C THR A 690 22.95 -51.50 23.47
N GLY A 691 22.56 -52.70 23.92
CA GLY A 691 21.37 -53.39 23.40
C GLY A 691 21.54 -53.98 21.99
N VAL A 692 22.78 -54.19 21.54
CA VAL A 692 23.08 -54.82 20.25
C VAL A 692 22.68 -56.30 20.32
N ALA A 693 21.67 -56.68 19.55
CA ALA A 693 21.26 -58.07 19.40
C ALA A 693 22.38 -58.89 18.73
N ALA A 694 22.39 -60.20 18.94
CA ALA A 694 23.38 -61.06 18.30
C ALA A 694 23.23 -61.01 16.78
N GLY A 695 24.30 -60.66 16.07
CA GLY A 695 24.38 -60.68 14.61
C GLY A 695 24.20 -62.09 14.04
N THR A 696 23.66 -62.17 12.83
CA THR A 696 23.37 -63.41 12.09
C THR A 696 24.09 -63.48 10.73
N LYS A 697 24.75 -62.38 10.32
CA LYS A 697 25.52 -62.25 9.08
C LYS A 697 26.84 -61.53 9.35
N ASP A 698 27.81 -61.69 8.45
CA ASP A 698 29.15 -61.11 8.55
C ASP A 698 29.17 -59.57 8.63
N THR A 699 28.10 -58.90 8.19
CA THR A 699 27.95 -57.43 8.22
C THR A 699 27.19 -56.90 9.44
N ASP A 700 26.70 -57.77 10.33
CA ASP A 700 25.94 -57.35 11.49
C ASP A 700 26.87 -56.84 12.59
N ALA A 701 26.39 -55.87 13.38
CA ALA A 701 27.09 -55.47 14.59
C ALA A 701 27.15 -56.66 15.56
N VAL A 702 28.34 -56.94 16.10
CA VAL A 702 28.59 -58.07 17.00
C VAL A 702 28.51 -57.59 18.46
N ASN A 703 27.84 -58.36 19.31
CA ASN A 703 27.84 -58.11 20.75
C ASN A 703 28.89 -58.97 21.49
N VAL A 704 29.17 -58.61 22.75
CA VAL A 704 30.20 -59.30 23.56
C VAL A 704 29.89 -60.78 23.81
N ALA A 705 28.64 -61.22 23.71
CA ALA A 705 28.30 -62.63 23.90
C ALA A 705 28.61 -63.50 22.67
N GLN A 706 28.83 -62.89 21.50
CA GLN A 706 29.18 -63.59 20.26
C GLN A 706 30.68 -63.75 20.03
N LEU A 707 31.48 -62.87 20.66
CA LEU A 707 32.94 -62.93 20.66
C LEU A 707 33.42 -63.90 21.75
#